data_AF-A0A9P1GL38-F1
#
_entry.id   AF-A0A9P1GL38-F1
#
_cell.length_a   1.000
_cell.length_b   1.000
_cell.length_c   1.000
_cell.angle_alpha   90.00
_cell.angle_beta   90.00
_cell.angle_gamma   90.00
#
_symmetry.space_group_name_H-M   'P 1'
#
loop_
_entity.id
_entity.type
_entity.pdbx_description
1 polymer ?
#
loop_
_entity_poly.entity_id
_entity_poly.type
_entity_poly.pdbx_seq_one_letter_code
_entity_poly.pdbx_strand_id
1 'polypeptide(L)'
;MASKQPGPKKKLKSKQSSKALQKVPTAPVLEIEELSPRPPLLTEDLVDVIVYTTTMRKLCTIKAYRGWRLCDLKDGIWAECGIEQIAQKLVVSGHKEMSEKTLLADFFPPSVQGAAVILHRRSTEQAEWLQRCREYGLQLEFAPQTIKADYEVVMAAVMKNPKAIQFAAPELRSNKEIMLVAIKQDIDTADFLDPGVWQNRDFVIQAVRVDWQLLRMACEEFLRDPEIVLAAIEGNWDAVSAAAPEAWEYMPVPRAAAVTGGWTVHNVAPHYLQARLRADKEFALHCVRLDWRNLEKIDEKLLADFDIALAAVRQDWRALRWIHKDLQAHEEIVTVAVEHNFLCITKSLDELPIEQPLVLRIVQQNWEAFAHLNEELRSDKEIANAAISQNWRALEFAGEARKNDPEIVGLACRQDPRAVMKAPLMLGHKGVMSIVVAADGMLLEKAFEEVKEDPSIVKIAVRQNWQALQFASEPVRGMKDVVFPALKNDPSLTVMDWTAPSLRRDPAAMLEFLQHDKAIFPWVDDELMVHERFIYNVSHDSKLGRKIVIQMCKRNWKCFEYVPDFLKADPEVILTAAQQDWHAIEIAEDFYDCWMHPKIVLAAVSQDYTNIRNVNSTMWDNLEIVVAAVSQNWRILEEAPDFLMRRLWSEEEVVRAAVEQEPSVIKKAAKPLWGERSLVLKACQGDWTIMEKCPKELERIYWKDKDFVVAALSQSIDALKKVPESYWEDKEVMRVAVKTDYKVIYKCSNWAQKTLWEDREIVLHAVQQNGLVLTEADEDFIYDVEVLQAAVKQNWTLLDNLSKVHKQVAWNDETCARSAIIDGSTAVVADPSNFAKVGPKLKSNKDFVIEVVSLAGKCLEFAPEKLKDDEDVVRAAIQSKASKGLAIQFASERLRADFQMAQLAVQQDPGAIQFVDESLRQGHVLEKGKGRGKGYKNREEQQCFNCKQYGHRSRDCPEPPDEELVRERLAARAEKEREARGE
;
A
#
# COMPACT_ATOMS: atom_id res chain seq x y z
N MET A 1 -4.68 -12.71 -3.38
CA MET A 1 -5.67 -11.64 -3.10
C MET A 1 -4.92 -10.31 -3.23
N ALA A 2 -4.98 -9.60 -4.37
CA ALA A 2 -5.92 -8.51 -4.67
C ALA A 2 -6.02 -7.49 -3.50
N SER A 3 -5.77 -6.18 -3.61
CA SER A 3 -5.83 -5.28 -4.76
C SER A 3 -5.24 -3.87 -4.49
N LYS A 4 -4.48 -3.37 -5.48
CA LYS A 4 -4.55 -2.06 -6.17
C LYS A 4 -4.57 -0.73 -5.37
N GLN A 5 -3.51 0.06 -5.62
CA GLN A 5 -3.62 1.50 -5.93
C GLN A 5 -4.12 1.70 -7.39
N PRO A 6 -4.64 2.89 -7.75
CA PRO A 6 -4.62 3.32 -9.14
C PRO A 6 -3.93 4.69 -9.33
N GLY A 7 -2.90 4.69 -10.17
CA GLY A 7 -2.43 5.84 -10.94
C GLY A 7 -3.02 5.87 -12.36
N PRO A 8 -2.70 6.91 -13.15
CA PRO A 8 -3.62 7.61 -14.04
C PRO A 8 -3.75 7.00 -15.45
N LYS A 9 -4.85 7.32 -16.15
CA LYS A 9 -4.99 7.05 -17.59
C LYS A 9 -5.35 8.31 -18.37
N LYS A 10 -4.42 8.73 -19.24
CA LYS A 10 -4.69 9.46 -20.48
C LYS A 10 -5.02 8.45 -21.59
N LYS A 11 -6.00 8.75 -22.43
CA LYS A 11 -6.01 8.33 -23.85
C LYS A 11 -6.52 9.48 -24.72
N LEU A 12 -5.92 9.50 -25.90
CA LEU A 12 -5.85 10.54 -26.92
C LEU A 12 -6.80 10.26 -28.10
N LYS A 13 -7.09 11.36 -28.83
CA LYS A 13 -7.37 11.51 -30.28
C LYS A 13 -8.74 11.05 -30.79
N SER A 14 -9.39 11.68 -31.76
CA SER A 14 -9.36 13.01 -32.41
C SER A 14 -10.35 12.91 -33.58
N LYS A 15 -11.17 13.93 -33.86
CA LYS A 15 -11.57 14.28 -35.23
C LYS A 15 -11.97 15.75 -35.28
N GLN A 16 -11.41 16.44 -36.26
CA GLN A 16 -11.50 17.87 -36.52
C GLN A 16 -12.92 18.28 -36.94
N SER A 17 -13.35 19.49 -36.55
CA SER A 17 -13.79 20.50 -37.51
C SER A 17 -14.08 21.85 -36.84
N SER A 18 -13.52 22.90 -37.45
CA SER A 18 -14.08 24.24 -37.64
C SER A 18 -14.30 25.20 -36.47
N LYS A 19 -13.63 26.36 -36.63
CA LYS A 19 -13.96 27.72 -36.17
C LYS A 19 -13.69 28.05 -34.70
N ALA A 20 -12.53 28.66 -34.51
CA ALA A 20 -12.32 29.65 -33.46
C ALA A 20 -13.19 30.89 -33.73
N LEU A 21 -13.78 31.46 -32.70
CA LEU A 21 -13.74 32.90 -32.44
C LEU A 21 -14.11 33.17 -30.97
N GLN A 22 -13.40 34.15 -30.43
CA GLN A 22 -13.18 34.41 -29.02
C GLN A 22 -14.44 34.91 -28.29
N LYS A 23 -14.44 34.61 -26.99
CA LYS A 23 -15.33 35.15 -25.96
C LYS A 23 -15.26 36.68 -25.91
N VAL A 24 -16.43 37.30 -25.79
CA VAL A 24 -16.67 38.61 -25.15
C VAL A 24 -17.71 38.35 -24.04
N PRO A 25 -17.59 38.99 -22.86
CA PRO A 25 -18.17 38.48 -21.61
C PRO A 25 -19.68 38.69 -21.50
N THR A 26 -20.36 37.69 -20.93
CA THR A 26 -21.79 37.67 -20.60
C THR A 26 -22.09 38.62 -19.44
N ALA A 27 -22.93 39.63 -19.69
CA ALA A 27 -23.66 40.38 -18.67
C ALA A 27 -24.75 39.48 -18.03
N PRO A 28 -25.16 39.76 -16.78
CA PRO A 28 -25.81 38.78 -15.92
C PRO A 28 -27.28 38.54 -16.30
N VAL A 29 -27.66 37.27 -16.22
CA VAL A 29 -29.02 36.75 -16.41
C VAL A 29 -29.91 37.31 -15.29
N LEU A 30 -31.00 37.99 -15.67
CA LEU A 30 -32.09 38.31 -14.76
C LEU A 30 -32.86 37.01 -14.46
N GLU A 31 -32.65 36.49 -13.25
CA GLU A 31 -33.42 35.38 -12.69
C GLU A 31 -34.90 35.76 -12.56
N ILE A 32 -35.75 34.83 -12.98
CA ILE A 32 -37.19 34.82 -12.76
C ILE A 32 -37.37 34.34 -11.32
N GLU A 33 -37.61 35.25 -10.38
CA GLU A 33 -37.99 34.89 -9.00
C GLU A 33 -39.43 34.37 -8.98
N GLU A 34 -39.56 33.08 -8.67
CA GLU A 34 -40.80 32.37 -8.40
C GLU A 34 -41.55 32.96 -7.19
N LEU A 35 -42.89 32.97 -7.30
CA LEU A 35 -43.84 33.33 -6.26
C LEU A 35 -43.54 32.62 -4.93
N SER A 36 -43.01 33.37 -3.96
CA SER A 36 -42.85 32.91 -2.58
C SER A 36 -44.17 33.05 -1.81
N PRO A 37 -44.56 32.09 -0.95
CA PRO A 37 -45.84 32.13 -0.23
C PRO A 37 -45.81 33.18 0.89
N ARG A 38 -46.98 33.81 1.14
CA ARG A 38 -47.15 34.87 2.15
C ARG A 38 -46.55 34.47 3.51
N PRO A 39 -45.60 35.24 4.08
CA PRO A 39 -45.11 35.01 5.43
C PRO A 39 -46.18 35.39 6.47
N PRO A 40 -46.18 34.74 7.66
CA PRO A 40 -47.22 34.97 8.65
C PRO A 40 -47.08 36.36 9.29
N LEU A 41 -48.23 36.99 9.55
CA LEU A 41 -48.37 38.33 10.12
C LEU A 41 -47.61 38.47 11.45
N LEU A 42 -46.44 39.11 11.41
CA LEU A 42 -45.86 39.78 12.58
C LEU A 42 -46.60 41.11 12.74
N THR A 43 -47.46 41.17 13.74
CA THR A 43 -48.52 42.18 13.93
C THR A 43 -48.06 43.61 14.23
N GLU A 44 -46.78 43.97 14.06
CA GLU A 44 -46.24 45.22 14.60
C GLU A 44 -45.65 46.21 13.57
N ASP A 45 -45.43 45.85 12.30
CA ASP A 45 -44.84 46.78 11.29
C ASP A 45 -45.82 47.18 10.16
N LEU A 46 -46.99 47.67 10.57
CA LEU A 46 -48.06 48.15 9.68
C LEU A 46 -48.05 49.69 9.59
N VAL A 47 -48.43 50.21 8.42
CA VAL A 47 -48.70 51.63 8.16
C VAL A 47 -50.09 51.81 7.56
N ASP A 48 -50.86 52.76 8.10
CA ASP A 48 -52.15 53.11 7.54
C ASP A 48 -51.94 54.08 6.35
N VAL A 49 -52.06 53.58 5.13
CA VAL A 49 -51.96 54.38 3.90
C VAL A 49 -53.33 54.92 3.52
N ILE A 50 -53.52 56.23 3.65
CA ILE A 50 -54.73 56.93 3.26
C ILE A 50 -54.59 57.42 1.82
N VAL A 51 -55.43 56.90 0.94
CA VAL A 51 -55.40 57.23 -0.49
C VAL A 51 -56.40 58.34 -0.77
N TYR A 52 -55.92 59.41 -1.40
CA TYR A 52 -56.70 60.58 -1.80
C TYR A 52 -56.80 60.67 -3.32
N THR A 53 -57.93 61.16 -3.83
CA THR A 53 -58.01 61.64 -5.22
C THR A 53 -57.17 62.89 -5.42
N THR A 54 -56.92 63.28 -6.67
CA THR A 54 -56.33 64.57 -7.05
C THR A 54 -57.11 65.79 -6.51
N THR A 55 -58.40 65.62 -6.17
CA THR A 55 -59.25 66.65 -5.52
C THR A 55 -59.19 66.61 -3.98
N MET A 56 -58.24 65.86 -3.40
CA MET A 56 -58.05 65.67 -1.95
C MET A 56 -59.24 65.04 -1.22
N ARG A 57 -60.16 64.38 -1.94
CA ARG A 57 -61.17 63.50 -1.34
C ARG A 57 -60.56 62.16 -0.97
N LYS A 58 -60.77 61.72 0.27
CA LYS A 58 -60.35 60.39 0.76
C LYS A 58 -61.11 59.29 0.01
N LEU A 59 -60.37 58.36 -0.62
CA LEU A 59 -60.90 57.18 -1.32
C LEU A 59 -61.02 55.99 -0.37
N CYS A 60 -59.90 55.56 0.20
CA CYS A 60 -59.83 54.42 1.10
C CYS A 60 -58.65 54.55 2.07
N THR A 61 -58.60 53.68 3.07
CA THR A 61 -57.45 53.51 3.95
C THR A 61 -57.02 52.05 3.90
N ILE A 62 -55.77 51.82 3.50
CA ILE A 62 -55.19 50.49 3.37
C ILE A 62 -54.19 50.29 4.49
N LYS A 63 -54.37 49.22 5.26
CA LYS A 63 -53.35 48.75 6.19
C LYS A 63 -52.28 48.03 5.38
N ALA A 64 -51.20 48.75 5.07
CA ALA A 64 -50.10 48.21 4.29
C ALA A 64 -48.97 47.74 5.20
N TYR A 65 -48.34 46.62 4.84
CA TYR A 65 -47.08 46.21 5.46
C TYR A 65 -45.94 47.01 4.82
N ARG A 66 -45.01 47.56 5.62
CA ARG A 66 -43.93 48.41 5.08
C ARG A 66 -43.00 47.69 4.10
N GLY A 67 -42.93 46.35 4.15
CA GLY A 67 -42.20 45.53 3.17
C GLY A 67 -42.92 45.28 1.83
N TRP A 68 -44.12 45.83 1.61
CA TRP A 68 -44.81 45.73 0.33
C TRP A 68 -44.09 46.50 -0.78
N ARG A 69 -44.20 46.02 -2.03
CA ARG A 69 -43.84 46.79 -3.23
C ARG A 69 -45.05 47.64 -3.66
N LEU A 70 -44.84 48.57 -4.59
CA LEU A 70 -45.91 49.43 -5.09
C LEU A 70 -47.08 48.64 -5.69
N CYS A 71 -46.79 47.53 -6.37
CA CYS A 71 -47.82 46.65 -6.95
C CYS A 71 -48.79 46.11 -5.88
N ASP A 72 -48.28 45.73 -4.70
CA ASP A 72 -49.11 45.20 -3.60
C ASP A 72 -50.02 46.30 -3.02
N LEU A 73 -49.53 47.55 -2.94
CA LEU A 73 -50.34 48.68 -2.53
C LEU A 73 -51.44 48.98 -3.56
N LYS A 74 -51.11 48.91 -4.85
CA LYS A 74 -52.08 49.10 -5.94
C LYS A 74 -53.15 48.01 -5.95
N ASP A 75 -52.79 46.77 -5.64
CA ASP A 75 -53.73 45.67 -5.43
C ASP A 75 -54.68 45.95 -4.27
N GLY A 76 -54.17 46.47 -3.16
CA GLY A 76 -55.01 46.90 -2.04
C GLY A 76 -56.00 47.99 -2.43
N ILE A 77 -55.58 48.97 -3.24
CA ILE A 77 -56.47 50.03 -3.76
C ILE A 77 -57.49 49.44 -4.72
N TRP A 78 -57.09 48.49 -5.55
CA TRP A 78 -58.00 47.82 -6.48
C TRP A 78 -59.06 47.01 -5.73
N ALA A 79 -58.67 46.25 -4.70
CA ALA A 79 -59.59 45.47 -3.88
C ALA A 79 -60.63 46.33 -3.15
N GLU A 80 -60.23 47.51 -2.64
CA GLU A 80 -61.12 48.40 -1.88
C GLU A 80 -61.94 49.35 -2.77
N CYS A 81 -61.40 49.79 -3.91
CA CYS A 81 -62.00 50.85 -4.75
C CYS A 81 -62.33 50.44 -6.19
N GLY A 82 -61.94 49.24 -6.63
CA GLY A 82 -62.17 48.74 -7.98
C GLY A 82 -61.39 49.46 -9.10
N ILE A 83 -60.36 50.25 -8.76
CA ILE A 83 -59.54 50.95 -9.76
C ILE A 83 -58.40 50.03 -10.20
N GLU A 84 -58.32 49.66 -11.48
CA GLU A 84 -57.27 48.78 -11.99
C GLU A 84 -55.86 49.35 -11.80
N GLN A 85 -54.87 48.52 -11.47
CA GLN A 85 -53.50 48.95 -11.17
C GLN A 85 -52.87 49.85 -12.24
N ILE A 86 -53.17 49.58 -13.52
CA ILE A 86 -52.62 50.32 -14.65
C ILE A 86 -53.18 51.74 -14.76
N ALA A 87 -54.42 51.94 -14.29
CA ALA A 87 -55.05 53.24 -14.16
C ALA A 87 -54.54 54.01 -12.92
N GLN A 88 -53.78 53.35 -12.04
CA GLN A 88 -53.27 53.96 -10.81
C GLN A 88 -51.86 54.55 -11.00
N LYS A 89 -51.75 55.88 -10.89
CA LYS A 89 -50.49 56.61 -10.72
C LYS A 89 -50.43 57.18 -9.30
N LEU A 90 -49.56 56.61 -8.46
CA LEU A 90 -49.47 56.94 -7.04
C LEU A 90 -48.31 57.89 -6.78
N VAL A 91 -48.61 58.97 -6.06
CA VAL A 91 -47.67 60.04 -5.74
C VAL A 91 -47.73 60.31 -4.24
N VAL A 92 -46.57 60.34 -3.58
CA VAL A 92 -46.47 60.62 -2.14
C VAL A 92 -46.29 62.13 -1.94
N SER A 93 -46.84 62.67 -0.84
CA SER A 93 -46.80 64.10 -0.46
C SER A 93 -45.41 64.73 -0.66
N GLY A 94 -45.23 65.44 -1.79
CA GLY A 94 -43.93 65.91 -2.30
C GLY A 94 -43.70 65.71 -3.80
N HIS A 95 -44.69 65.23 -4.57
CA HIS A 95 -44.67 65.06 -6.03
C HIS A 95 -43.74 63.97 -6.59
N LYS A 96 -43.13 63.14 -5.74
CA LYS A 96 -42.31 62.02 -6.21
C LYS A 96 -43.21 60.83 -6.57
N GLU A 97 -43.20 60.44 -7.85
CA GLU A 97 -43.87 59.23 -8.33
C GLU A 97 -43.20 58.00 -7.70
N MET A 98 -44.03 57.08 -7.20
CA MET A 98 -43.53 55.84 -6.64
C MET A 98 -43.08 54.92 -7.78
N SER A 99 -41.85 54.42 -7.71
CA SER A 99 -41.32 53.44 -8.66
C SER A 99 -41.79 52.03 -8.30
N GLU A 100 -42.11 51.22 -9.31
CA GLU A 100 -42.55 49.81 -9.16
C GLU A 100 -41.51 48.92 -8.48
N LYS A 101 -40.23 49.33 -8.47
CA LYS A 101 -39.10 48.54 -7.94
C LYS A 101 -38.76 48.84 -6.47
N THR A 102 -39.31 49.89 -5.88
CA THR A 102 -38.98 50.35 -4.52
C THR A 102 -39.99 49.87 -3.48
N LEU A 103 -39.52 49.59 -2.27
CA LEU A 103 -40.36 49.11 -1.17
C LEU A 103 -41.11 50.28 -0.53
N LEU A 104 -42.28 50.03 0.05
CA LEU A 104 -43.05 51.05 0.77
C LEU A 104 -42.27 51.64 1.95
N ALA A 105 -41.37 50.86 2.58
CA ALA A 105 -40.48 51.30 3.65
C ALA A 105 -39.59 52.50 3.25
N ASP A 106 -39.19 52.60 1.99
CA ASP A 106 -38.35 53.69 1.47
C ASP A 106 -39.11 55.03 1.45
N PHE A 107 -40.43 54.98 1.32
CA PHE A 107 -41.30 56.15 1.32
C PHE A 107 -41.93 56.40 2.70
N PHE A 108 -42.14 55.34 3.49
CA PHE A 108 -42.83 55.37 4.78
C PHE A 108 -42.00 54.66 5.86
N PRO A 109 -40.99 55.34 6.42
CA PRO A 109 -40.14 54.77 7.47
C PRO A 109 -40.94 54.47 8.76
N PRO A 110 -40.40 53.67 9.69
CA PRO A 110 -41.10 53.23 10.91
C PRO A 110 -41.61 54.35 11.83
N SER A 111 -41.07 55.56 11.69
CA SER A 111 -41.48 56.76 12.43
C SER A 111 -42.86 57.31 12.02
N VAL A 112 -43.42 56.87 10.89
CA VAL A 112 -44.69 57.36 10.33
C VAL A 112 -45.80 56.33 10.56
N GLN A 113 -46.74 56.60 11.47
CA GLN A 113 -47.85 55.69 11.79
C GLN A 113 -48.98 55.70 10.73
N GLY A 114 -49.09 56.76 9.92
CA GLY A 114 -50.03 56.84 8.81
C GLY A 114 -49.54 57.78 7.71
N ALA A 115 -49.78 57.42 6.45
CA ALA A 115 -49.23 58.09 5.28
C ALA A 115 -50.31 58.47 4.26
N ALA A 116 -50.20 59.66 3.66
CA ALA A 116 -51.13 60.11 2.62
C ALA A 116 -50.52 59.89 1.22
N VAL A 117 -51.28 59.24 0.32
CA VAL A 117 -50.90 59.03 -1.08
C VAL A 117 -51.97 59.59 -1.98
N ILE A 118 -51.56 60.32 -3.02
CA ILE A 118 -52.46 60.85 -4.04
C ILE A 118 -52.49 59.89 -5.22
N LEU A 119 -53.69 59.44 -5.57
CA LEU A 119 -53.97 58.66 -6.75
C LEU A 119 -54.36 59.60 -7.91
N HIS A 120 -53.46 59.71 -8.88
CA HIS A 120 -53.75 60.29 -10.20
C HIS A 120 -54.29 59.17 -11.10
N ARG A 121 -55.53 59.32 -11.56
CA ARG A 121 -56.17 58.31 -12.43
C ARG A 121 -55.77 58.59 -13.87
N ARG A 122 -55.05 57.66 -14.49
CA ARG A 122 -54.75 57.72 -15.94
C ARG A 122 -56.07 57.69 -16.71
N SER A 123 -56.13 58.38 -17.85
CA SER A 123 -57.25 58.19 -18.77
C SER A 123 -57.26 56.73 -19.23
N THR A 124 -58.45 56.19 -19.51
CA THR A 124 -58.58 54.82 -20.02
C THR A 124 -57.75 54.62 -21.30
N GLU A 125 -57.76 55.62 -22.18
CA GLU A 125 -56.98 55.62 -23.42
C GLU A 125 -55.46 55.58 -23.18
N GLN A 126 -54.93 56.39 -22.25
CA GLN A 126 -53.50 56.38 -21.93
C GLN A 126 -53.08 55.06 -21.27
N ALA A 127 -53.90 54.52 -20.36
CA ALA A 127 -53.61 53.27 -19.68
C ALA A 127 -53.60 52.07 -20.63
N GLU A 128 -54.57 52.01 -21.56
CA GLU A 128 -54.62 50.98 -22.61
C GLU A 128 -53.39 51.04 -23.53
N TRP A 129 -53.01 52.23 -24.00
CA TRP A 129 -51.85 52.38 -24.87
C TRP A 129 -50.52 52.11 -24.16
N LEU A 130 -50.40 52.51 -22.89
CA LEU A 130 -49.23 52.22 -22.08
C LEU A 130 -49.08 50.71 -21.84
N GLN A 131 -50.19 49.97 -21.69
CA GLN A 131 -50.16 48.50 -21.68
C GLN A 131 -49.71 47.93 -23.03
N ARG A 132 -50.36 48.37 -24.12
CA ARG A 132 -50.06 47.88 -25.48
C ARG A 132 -48.62 48.12 -25.87
N CYS A 133 -48.06 49.30 -25.60
CA CYS A 133 -46.68 49.63 -25.92
C CYS A 133 -45.66 48.90 -25.03
N ARG A 134 -46.02 48.53 -23.79
CA ARG A 134 -45.19 47.67 -22.93
C ARG A 134 -45.13 46.22 -23.42
N GLU A 135 -46.24 45.71 -23.94
CA GLU A 135 -46.32 44.36 -24.52
C GLU A 135 -45.65 44.32 -25.92
N TYR A 136 -45.94 45.31 -26.76
CA TYR A 136 -45.49 45.41 -28.15
C TYR A 136 -45.15 46.87 -28.51
N GLY A 137 -43.87 47.26 -28.42
CA GLY A 137 -43.42 48.65 -28.62
C GLY A 137 -43.82 49.30 -29.96
N LEU A 138 -43.87 48.52 -31.05
CA LEU A 138 -44.25 49.02 -32.38
C LEU A 138 -45.74 49.37 -32.51
N GLN A 139 -46.58 49.00 -31.54
CA GLN A 139 -48.00 49.42 -31.51
C GLN A 139 -48.17 50.94 -31.48
N LEU A 140 -47.13 51.69 -31.08
CA LEU A 140 -47.12 53.15 -31.13
C LEU A 140 -47.44 53.68 -32.54
N GLU A 141 -47.17 52.93 -33.61
CA GLU A 141 -47.55 53.27 -34.99
C GLU A 141 -49.06 53.54 -35.14
N PHE A 142 -49.89 52.75 -34.48
CA PHE A 142 -51.35 52.83 -34.56
C PHE A 142 -51.96 53.77 -33.52
N ALA A 143 -51.14 54.38 -32.66
CA ALA A 143 -51.60 55.27 -31.62
C ALA A 143 -52.04 56.64 -32.19
N PRO A 144 -53.06 57.28 -31.60
CA PRO A 144 -53.46 58.63 -31.97
C PRO A 144 -52.34 59.64 -31.67
N GLN A 145 -52.36 60.79 -32.35
CA GLN A 145 -51.26 61.76 -32.27
C GLN A 145 -51.01 62.29 -30.85
N THR A 146 -52.06 62.35 -30.02
CA THR A 146 -52.00 62.69 -28.60
C THR A 146 -51.15 61.71 -27.79
N ILE A 147 -51.20 60.41 -28.12
CA ILE A 147 -50.41 59.35 -27.48
C ILE A 147 -48.99 59.27 -28.06
N LYS A 148 -48.82 59.55 -29.36
CA LYS A 148 -47.49 59.66 -29.99
C LYS A 148 -46.67 60.85 -29.46
N ALA A 149 -47.33 61.83 -28.86
CA ALA A 149 -46.71 62.97 -28.17
C ALA A 149 -46.58 62.76 -26.65
N ASP A 150 -47.03 61.63 -26.11
CA ASP A 150 -46.94 61.32 -24.68
C ASP A 150 -45.57 60.71 -24.35
N TYR A 151 -44.78 61.42 -23.54
CA TYR A 151 -43.43 60.97 -23.15
C TYR A 151 -43.44 59.59 -22.48
N GLU A 152 -44.40 59.28 -21.60
CA GLU A 152 -44.42 58.00 -20.87
C GLU A 152 -44.73 56.84 -21.82
N VAL A 153 -45.68 57.01 -22.74
CA VAL A 153 -46.04 55.99 -23.72
C VAL A 153 -44.93 55.80 -24.74
N VAL A 154 -44.34 56.88 -25.26
CA VAL A 154 -43.20 56.81 -26.20
C VAL A 154 -41.97 56.20 -25.54
N MET A 155 -41.61 56.61 -24.31
CA MET A 155 -40.49 56.02 -23.58
C MET A 155 -40.73 54.53 -23.31
N ALA A 156 -41.94 54.13 -22.91
CA ALA A 156 -42.29 52.72 -22.74
C ALA A 156 -42.19 51.93 -24.06
N ALA A 157 -42.64 52.52 -25.17
CA ALA A 157 -42.54 51.93 -26.50
C ALA A 157 -41.08 51.76 -26.95
N VAL A 158 -40.25 52.80 -26.80
CA VAL A 158 -38.82 52.80 -27.14
C VAL A 158 -38.04 51.82 -26.26
N MET A 159 -38.32 51.79 -24.96
CA MET A 159 -37.72 50.81 -24.03
C MET A 159 -38.05 49.36 -24.42
N LYS A 160 -39.19 49.12 -25.07
CA LYS A 160 -39.61 47.80 -25.52
C LYS A 160 -39.09 47.47 -26.92
N ASN A 161 -39.08 48.43 -27.84
CA ASN A 161 -38.49 48.33 -29.16
C ASN A 161 -37.99 49.72 -29.59
N PRO A 162 -36.66 49.91 -29.74
CA PRO A 162 -36.09 51.23 -29.97
C PRO A 162 -36.52 51.84 -31.31
N LYS A 163 -36.88 51.02 -32.31
CA LYS A 163 -37.42 51.47 -33.61
C LYS A 163 -38.80 52.12 -33.49
N ALA A 164 -39.46 52.04 -32.33
CA ALA A 164 -40.71 52.76 -32.08
C ALA A 164 -40.51 54.30 -32.10
N ILE A 165 -39.29 54.80 -31.89
CA ILE A 165 -38.98 56.24 -31.92
C ILE A 165 -39.38 56.89 -33.25
N GLN A 166 -39.35 56.14 -34.36
CA GLN A 166 -39.74 56.63 -35.69
C GLN A 166 -41.24 57.00 -35.78
N PHE A 167 -42.06 56.54 -34.84
CA PHE A 167 -43.49 56.84 -34.76
C PHE A 167 -43.84 57.90 -33.71
N ALA A 168 -42.86 58.30 -32.89
CA ALA A 168 -43.04 59.38 -31.92
C ALA A 168 -43.30 60.71 -32.62
N ALA A 169 -43.91 61.65 -31.91
CA ALA A 169 -44.05 63.02 -32.37
C ALA A 169 -42.66 63.68 -32.58
N PRO A 170 -42.50 64.60 -33.54
CA PRO A 170 -41.21 65.20 -33.89
C PRO A 170 -40.46 65.79 -32.69
N GLU A 171 -41.19 66.38 -31.73
CA GLU A 171 -40.63 66.99 -30.53
C GLU A 171 -39.93 65.97 -29.62
N LEU A 172 -40.43 64.74 -29.58
CA LEU A 172 -39.87 63.63 -28.79
C LEU A 172 -38.74 62.89 -29.52
N ARG A 173 -38.67 62.98 -30.86
CA ARG A 173 -37.55 62.44 -31.64
C ARG A 173 -36.24 63.21 -31.43
N SER A 174 -36.33 64.47 -31.00
CA SER A 174 -35.18 65.32 -30.67
C SER A 174 -34.90 65.36 -29.15
N ASN A 175 -35.61 64.55 -28.34
CA ASN A 175 -35.40 64.48 -26.90
C ASN A 175 -34.14 63.64 -26.57
N LYS A 176 -33.12 64.29 -26.00
CA LYS A 176 -31.81 63.67 -25.72
C LYS A 176 -31.90 62.37 -24.93
N GLU A 177 -32.82 62.25 -23.98
CA GLU A 177 -32.96 61.06 -23.14
C GLU A 177 -33.53 59.88 -23.93
N ILE A 178 -34.63 60.09 -24.67
CA ILE A 178 -35.26 59.06 -25.49
C ILE A 178 -34.27 58.58 -26.57
N MET A 179 -33.54 59.50 -27.19
CA MET A 179 -32.54 59.20 -28.22
C MET A 179 -31.38 58.36 -27.68
N LEU A 180 -30.79 58.75 -26.55
CA LEU A 180 -29.68 58.00 -25.97
C LEU A 180 -30.13 56.61 -25.50
N VAL A 181 -31.37 56.47 -25.02
CA VAL A 181 -31.95 55.16 -24.68
C VAL A 181 -32.14 54.31 -25.94
N ALA A 182 -32.62 54.90 -27.05
CA ALA A 182 -32.79 54.20 -28.32
C ALA A 182 -31.44 53.73 -28.90
N ILE A 183 -30.45 54.62 -29.01
CA ILE A 183 -29.10 54.31 -29.53
C ILE A 183 -28.43 53.22 -28.70
N LYS A 184 -28.56 53.25 -27.37
CA LYS A 184 -27.99 52.22 -26.48
C LYS A 184 -28.58 50.83 -26.69
N GLN A 185 -29.82 50.75 -27.16
CA GLN A 185 -30.47 49.47 -27.44
C GLN A 185 -30.22 49.00 -28.88
N ASP A 186 -30.23 49.91 -29.86
CA ASP A 186 -30.00 49.63 -31.27
C ASP A 186 -29.43 50.87 -31.99
N ILE A 187 -28.20 50.76 -32.48
CA ILE A 187 -27.44 51.85 -33.12
C ILE A 187 -28.10 52.27 -34.45
N ASP A 188 -28.76 51.33 -35.15
CA ASP A 188 -29.47 51.61 -36.40
C ASP A 188 -30.62 52.62 -36.21
N THR A 189 -31.02 52.90 -34.97
CA THR A 189 -32.03 53.92 -34.68
C THR A 189 -31.53 55.35 -34.88
N ALA A 190 -30.21 55.55 -34.97
CA ALA A 190 -29.57 56.81 -35.30
C ALA A 190 -30.08 57.43 -36.61
N ASP A 191 -30.45 56.58 -37.58
CA ASP A 191 -31.00 57.01 -38.89
C ASP A 191 -32.38 57.66 -38.78
N PHE A 192 -33.13 57.38 -37.72
CA PHE A 192 -34.47 57.94 -37.48
C PHE A 192 -34.45 59.23 -36.64
N LEU A 193 -33.27 59.65 -36.17
CA LEU A 193 -33.09 60.86 -35.37
C LEU A 193 -33.08 62.11 -36.25
N ASP A 194 -33.42 63.24 -35.65
CA ASP A 194 -33.33 64.53 -36.33
C ASP A 194 -31.84 64.84 -36.66
N PRO A 195 -31.48 65.13 -37.93
CA PRO A 195 -30.11 65.43 -38.31
C PRO A 195 -29.46 66.58 -37.52
N GLY A 196 -30.25 67.53 -37.03
CA GLY A 196 -29.77 68.66 -36.22
C GLY A 196 -29.14 68.23 -34.88
N VAL A 197 -29.43 67.01 -34.40
CA VAL A 197 -28.91 66.49 -33.14
C VAL A 197 -27.40 66.22 -33.21
N TRP A 198 -26.87 65.88 -34.39
CA TRP A 198 -25.44 65.62 -34.62
C TRP A 198 -24.56 66.88 -34.61
N GLN A 199 -25.16 68.07 -34.50
CA GLN A 199 -24.45 69.32 -34.27
C GLN A 199 -24.22 69.60 -32.77
N ASN A 200 -24.84 68.81 -31.88
CA ASN A 200 -24.69 69.00 -30.44
C ASN A 200 -23.46 68.26 -29.90
N ARG A 201 -22.41 69.00 -29.54
CA ARG A 201 -21.15 68.45 -29.02
C ARG A 201 -21.34 67.43 -27.88
N ASP A 202 -22.15 67.77 -26.87
CA ASP A 202 -22.34 66.90 -25.70
C ASP A 202 -23.05 65.60 -26.07
N PHE A 203 -24.01 65.67 -26.99
CA PHE A 203 -24.69 64.48 -27.51
C PHE A 203 -23.73 63.61 -28.33
N VAL A 204 -22.95 64.21 -29.24
CA VAL A 204 -21.97 63.49 -30.06
C VAL A 204 -20.96 62.76 -29.18
N ILE A 205 -20.39 63.41 -28.17
CA ILE A 205 -19.46 62.77 -27.21
C ILE A 205 -20.12 61.58 -26.50
N GLN A 206 -21.38 61.70 -26.08
CA GLN A 206 -22.09 60.61 -25.44
C GLN A 206 -22.46 59.48 -26.42
N ALA A 207 -22.79 59.82 -27.67
CA ALA A 207 -23.14 58.88 -28.72
C ALA A 207 -21.92 58.07 -29.20
N VAL A 208 -20.78 58.72 -29.46
CA VAL A 208 -19.55 58.02 -29.90
C VAL A 208 -18.96 57.09 -28.84
N ARG A 209 -19.29 57.32 -27.57
CA ARG A 209 -18.99 56.41 -26.45
C ARG A 209 -19.88 55.18 -26.41
N VAL A 210 -21.08 55.26 -26.99
CA VAL A 210 -21.97 54.10 -27.16
C VAL A 210 -21.53 53.29 -28.38
N ASP A 211 -21.34 53.95 -29.53
CA ASP A 211 -20.73 53.34 -30.71
C ASP A 211 -19.96 54.38 -31.54
N TRP A 212 -18.71 54.06 -31.85
CA TRP A 212 -17.79 54.93 -32.59
C TRP A 212 -18.25 55.26 -34.01
N GLN A 213 -19.03 54.41 -34.68
CA GLN A 213 -19.48 54.60 -36.06
C GLN A 213 -20.34 55.85 -36.20
N LEU A 214 -20.98 56.27 -35.11
CA LEU A 214 -21.77 57.49 -35.01
C LEU A 214 -20.93 58.76 -35.17
N LEU A 215 -19.60 58.67 -35.06
CA LEU A 215 -18.71 59.78 -35.40
C LEU A 215 -18.88 60.21 -36.87
N ARG A 216 -19.25 59.29 -37.77
CA ARG A 216 -19.52 59.60 -39.19
C ARG A 216 -20.76 60.48 -39.40
N MET A 217 -21.66 60.52 -38.42
CA MET A 217 -22.86 61.35 -38.44
C MET A 217 -22.58 62.77 -37.95
N ALA A 218 -21.46 62.97 -37.25
CA ALA A 218 -21.03 64.27 -36.73
C ALA A 218 -20.56 65.20 -37.86
N CYS A 219 -20.59 66.52 -37.62
CA CYS A 219 -20.07 67.49 -38.58
C CYS A 219 -18.54 67.40 -38.72
N GLU A 220 -18.01 67.83 -39.88
CA GLU A 220 -16.56 67.76 -40.19
C GLU A 220 -15.66 68.42 -39.15
N GLU A 221 -16.15 69.45 -38.45
CA GLU A 221 -15.43 70.14 -37.38
C GLU A 221 -15.12 69.20 -36.20
N PHE A 222 -16.03 68.30 -35.86
CA PHE A 222 -15.87 67.33 -34.76
C PHE A 222 -14.96 66.15 -35.11
N LEU A 223 -14.72 65.89 -36.41
CA LEU A 223 -13.71 64.93 -36.87
C LEU A 223 -12.27 65.40 -36.62
N ARG A 224 -12.09 66.69 -36.30
CA ARG A 224 -10.81 67.32 -35.97
C ARG A 224 -10.67 67.64 -34.47
N ASP A 225 -11.73 67.48 -33.68
CA ASP A 225 -11.71 67.73 -32.23
C ASP A 225 -10.97 66.58 -31.52
N PRO A 226 -9.82 66.84 -30.86
CA PRO A 226 -9.04 65.79 -30.21
C PRO A 226 -9.83 65.06 -29.10
N GLU A 227 -10.73 65.73 -28.39
CA GLU A 227 -11.51 65.13 -27.30
C GLU A 227 -12.60 64.19 -27.81
N ILE A 228 -13.27 64.56 -28.90
CA ILE A 228 -14.33 63.73 -29.52
C ILE A 228 -13.69 62.50 -30.17
N VAL A 229 -12.58 62.70 -30.88
CA VAL A 229 -11.82 61.60 -31.50
C VAL A 229 -11.25 60.67 -30.42
N LEU A 230 -10.72 61.20 -29.31
CA LEU A 230 -10.30 60.38 -28.17
C LEU A 230 -11.47 59.61 -27.55
N ALA A 231 -12.64 60.23 -27.36
CA ALA A 231 -13.82 59.56 -26.81
C ALA A 231 -14.34 58.43 -27.73
N ALA A 232 -14.25 58.58 -29.06
CA ALA A 232 -14.58 57.53 -30.01
C ALA A 232 -13.56 56.39 -29.98
N ILE A 233 -12.27 56.72 -29.87
CA ILE A 233 -11.15 55.79 -29.73
C ILE A 233 -11.21 54.98 -28.43
N GLU A 234 -11.63 55.61 -27.32
CA GLU A 234 -11.88 54.94 -26.03
C GLU A 234 -12.94 53.83 -26.16
N GLY A 235 -13.93 54.02 -27.04
CA GLY A 235 -14.97 53.03 -27.34
C GLY A 235 -14.52 51.95 -28.32
N ASN A 236 -13.84 52.33 -29.41
CA ASN A 236 -13.34 51.39 -30.43
C ASN A 236 -12.24 52.02 -31.32
N TRP A 237 -11.15 51.28 -31.55
CA TRP A 237 -9.99 51.74 -32.32
C TRP A 237 -10.23 51.90 -33.83
N ASP A 238 -11.26 51.27 -34.40
CA ASP A 238 -11.60 51.45 -35.83
C ASP A 238 -12.07 52.89 -36.15
N ALA A 239 -12.42 53.67 -35.11
CA ALA A 239 -12.69 55.11 -35.17
C ALA A 239 -11.56 55.93 -35.78
N VAL A 240 -10.31 55.41 -35.70
CA VAL A 240 -9.13 56.02 -36.31
C VAL A 240 -9.31 56.23 -37.81
N SER A 241 -10.02 55.33 -38.50
CA SER A 241 -10.30 55.46 -39.94
C SER A 241 -11.26 56.61 -40.28
N ALA A 242 -12.04 57.07 -39.29
CA ALA A 242 -13.02 58.15 -39.45
C ALA A 242 -12.46 59.52 -39.00
N ALA A 243 -11.32 59.55 -38.30
CA ALA A 243 -10.67 60.78 -37.85
C ALA A 243 -9.81 61.44 -38.94
N ALA A 244 -9.71 62.77 -38.92
CA ALA A 244 -8.88 63.51 -39.88
C ALA A 244 -7.36 63.36 -39.57
N PRO A 245 -6.46 63.29 -40.58
CA PRO A 245 -5.01 63.17 -40.39
C PRO A 245 -4.40 64.24 -39.47
N GLU A 246 -4.95 65.45 -39.49
CA GLU A 246 -4.51 66.60 -38.70
C GLU A 246 -4.74 66.43 -37.19
N ALA A 247 -5.69 65.56 -36.79
CA ALA A 247 -5.93 65.26 -35.38
C ALA A 247 -4.74 64.54 -34.71
N TRP A 248 -3.88 63.87 -35.50
CA TRP A 248 -2.72 63.11 -34.99
C TRP A 248 -1.52 63.99 -34.62
N GLU A 249 -1.42 65.20 -35.18
CA GLU A 249 -0.28 66.10 -34.94
C GLU A 249 -0.28 66.65 -33.51
N TYR A 250 -1.46 66.82 -32.91
CA TYR A 250 -1.66 67.36 -31.57
C TYR A 250 -2.09 66.30 -30.55
N MET A 251 -2.09 65.02 -30.93
CA MET A 251 -2.51 63.93 -30.06
C MET A 251 -1.50 63.74 -28.91
N PRO A 252 -1.94 63.71 -27.64
CA PRO A 252 -1.06 63.40 -26.52
C PRO A 252 -0.68 61.91 -26.57
N VAL A 253 0.48 61.63 -27.16
CA VAL A 253 1.03 60.28 -27.43
C VAL A 253 0.96 59.32 -26.23
N PRO A 254 1.28 59.73 -24.98
CA PRO A 254 1.14 58.84 -23.81
C PRO A 254 -0.30 58.49 -23.47
N ARG A 255 -1.26 59.40 -23.71
CA ARG A 255 -2.70 59.17 -23.49
C ARG A 255 -3.27 58.23 -24.56
N ALA A 256 -2.86 58.41 -25.82
CA ALA A 256 -3.23 57.53 -26.90
C ALA A 256 -2.73 56.09 -26.66
N ALA A 257 -1.47 55.93 -26.25
CA ALA A 257 -0.90 54.61 -25.92
C ALA A 257 -1.57 53.93 -24.70
N ALA A 258 -2.01 54.72 -23.71
CA ALA A 258 -2.70 54.23 -22.51
C ALA A 258 -4.10 53.69 -22.78
N VAL A 259 -4.80 54.23 -23.78
CA VAL A 259 -6.15 53.79 -24.16
C VAL A 259 -6.11 52.52 -25.04
N THR A 260 -5.01 52.28 -25.76
CA THR A 260 -4.94 51.28 -26.85
C THR A 260 -4.17 50.00 -26.52
N GLY A 261 -3.65 49.88 -25.30
CA GLY A 261 -2.87 48.71 -24.89
C GLY A 261 -1.51 48.59 -25.59
N GLY A 262 -0.86 49.71 -25.93
CA GLY A 262 0.57 49.74 -26.28
C GLY A 262 0.89 49.92 -27.76
N TRP A 263 1.74 49.05 -28.32
CA TRP A 263 2.39 49.23 -29.64
C TRP A 263 1.44 49.24 -30.86
N THR A 264 0.14 49.05 -30.63
CA THR A 264 -0.92 49.11 -31.64
C THR A 264 -0.99 50.49 -32.31
N VAL A 265 -0.75 51.58 -31.57
CA VAL A 265 -0.72 52.95 -32.09
C VAL A 265 0.33 53.11 -33.19
N HIS A 266 1.52 52.52 -32.98
CA HIS A 266 2.59 52.57 -33.97
C HIS A 266 2.17 51.93 -35.30
N ASN A 267 1.50 50.78 -35.28
CA ASN A 267 1.20 50.02 -36.50
C ASN A 267 0.11 50.66 -37.38
N VAL A 268 -0.74 51.50 -36.80
CA VAL A 268 -1.87 52.16 -37.48
C VAL A 268 -1.56 53.64 -37.78
N ALA A 269 -0.58 54.23 -37.09
CA ALA A 269 -0.09 55.56 -37.43
C ALA A 269 0.47 55.61 -38.86
N PRO A 270 0.28 56.73 -39.58
CA PRO A 270 0.88 56.95 -40.89
C PRO A 270 2.39 56.69 -40.89
N HIS A 271 2.92 56.11 -41.97
CA HIS A 271 4.34 55.69 -42.05
C HIS A 271 5.35 56.78 -41.67
N TYR A 272 5.05 58.06 -41.95
CA TYR A 272 5.93 59.18 -41.59
C TYR A 272 6.02 59.45 -40.08
N LEU A 273 5.05 58.99 -39.29
CA LEU A 273 4.95 59.22 -37.85
C LEU A 273 5.49 58.03 -37.01
N GLN A 274 5.60 56.84 -37.63
CA GLN A 274 6.11 55.61 -37.01
C GLN A 274 7.55 55.75 -36.49
N ALA A 275 8.45 56.35 -37.26
CA ALA A 275 9.84 56.56 -36.84
C ALA A 275 9.95 57.51 -35.64
N ARG A 276 9.11 58.56 -35.60
CA ARG A 276 9.05 59.50 -34.47
C ARG A 276 8.55 58.80 -33.19
N LEU A 277 7.57 57.92 -33.30
CA LEU A 277 7.07 57.13 -32.15
C LEU A 277 8.11 56.16 -31.61
N ARG A 278 8.89 55.47 -32.47
CA ARG A 278 9.97 54.56 -32.02
C ARG A 278 11.09 55.26 -31.26
N ALA A 279 11.33 56.52 -31.56
CA ALA A 279 12.37 57.35 -30.95
C ALA A 279 11.87 58.18 -29.75
N ASP A 280 10.57 58.16 -29.44
CA ASP A 280 9.98 58.89 -28.32
C ASP A 280 10.12 58.08 -27.02
N LYS A 281 10.86 58.63 -26.04
CA LYS A 281 11.13 57.95 -24.76
C LYS A 281 9.86 57.66 -23.96
N GLU A 282 8.90 58.59 -23.92
CA GLU A 282 7.67 58.41 -23.12
C GLU A 282 6.78 57.32 -23.73
N PHE A 283 6.66 57.31 -25.06
CA PHE A 283 5.97 56.25 -25.80
C PHE A 283 6.64 54.89 -25.61
N ALA A 284 7.97 54.82 -25.77
CA ALA A 284 8.76 53.61 -25.58
C ALA A 284 8.62 53.06 -24.16
N LEU A 285 8.76 53.92 -23.14
CA LEU A 285 8.62 53.56 -21.74
C LEU A 285 7.20 53.06 -21.42
N HIS A 286 6.16 53.72 -21.95
CA HIS A 286 4.78 53.28 -21.76
C HIS A 286 4.51 51.92 -22.41
N CYS A 287 4.96 51.73 -23.64
CA CYS A 287 4.80 50.45 -24.34
C CYS A 287 5.57 49.31 -23.68
N VAL A 288 6.78 49.59 -23.18
CA VAL A 288 7.57 48.62 -22.43
C VAL A 288 6.88 48.28 -21.12
N ARG A 289 6.27 49.24 -20.40
CA ARG A 289 5.48 48.99 -19.18
C ARG A 289 4.27 48.08 -19.39
N LEU A 290 3.72 48.02 -20.60
CA LEU A 290 2.60 47.16 -20.96
C LEU A 290 3.05 45.75 -21.37
N ASP A 291 4.09 45.66 -22.19
CA ASP A 291 4.76 44.40 -22.54
C ASP A 291 6.23 44.67 -22.83
N TRP A 292 7.11 44.10 -22.00
CA TRP A 292 8.55 44.21 -22.12
C TRP A 292 9.09 43.76 -23.50
N ARG A 293 8.40 42.85 -24.21
CA ARG A 293 8.84 42.36 -25.54
C ARG A 293 8.87 43.44 -26.61
N ASN A 294 8.26 44.59 -26.35
CA ASN A 294 8.36 45.76 -27.23
C ASN A 294 9.78 46.37 -27.26
N LEU A 295 10.70 45.93 -26.40
CA LEU A 295 12.14 46.25 -26.50
C LEU A 295 12.72 45.92 -27.90
N GLU A 296 12.24 44.89 -28.58
CA GLU A 296 12.71 44.55 -29.94
C GLU A 296 12.36 45.64 -30.99
N LYS A 297 11.35 46.48 -30.71
CA LYS A 297 10.76 47.39 -31.68
C LYS A 297 11.12 48.86 -31.45
N ILE A 298 11.65 49.21 -30.29
CA ILE A 298 12.12 50.57 -29.96
C ILE A 298 13.42 50.90 -30.68
N ASP A 299 13.71 52.20 -30.82
CA ASP A 299 14.97 52.65 -31.39
C ASP A 299 16.17 52.16 -30.58
N GLU A 300 17.24 51.73 -31.26
CA GLU A 300 18.45 51.18 -30.64
C GLU A 300 19.09 52.15 -29.64
N LYS A 301 18.96 53.47 -29.86
CA LYS A 301 19.46 54.49 -28.94
C LYS A 301 18.75 54.47 -27.58
N LEU A 302 17.49 54.04 -27.53
CA LEU A 302 16.69 53.97 -26.30
C LEU A 302 16.91 52.66 -25.53
N LEU A 303 17.53 51.64 -26.13
CA LEU A 303 17.90 50.40 -25.42
C LEU A 303 18.97 50.61 -24.35
N ALA A 304 19.71 51.73 -24.44
CA ALA A 304 20.69 52.17 -23.44
C ALA A 304 20.08 53.09 -22.36
N ASP A 305 18.77 53.36 -22.40
CA ASP A 305 18.10 54.17 -21.38
C ASP A 305 17.78 53.32 -20.13
N PHE A 306 18.22 53.83 -18.98
CA PHE A 306 18.07 53.14 -17.70
C PHE A 306 16.61 52.92 -17.29
N ASP A 307 15.72 53.90 -17.50
CA ASP A 307 14.32 53.82 -17.08
C ASP A 307 13.56 52.76 -17.89
N ILE A 308 13.86 52.68 -19.19
CA ILE A 308 13.28 51.68 -20.11
C ILE A 308 13.77 50.27 -19.75
N ALA A 309 15.08 50.11 -19.54
CA ALA A 309 15.66 48.84 -19.12
C ALA A 309 15.10 48.36 -17.78
N LEU A 310 15.01 49.24 -16.79
CA LEU A 310 14.46 48.92 -15.47
C LEU A 310 12.97 48.57 -15.56
N ALA A 311 12.17 49.30 -16.33
CA ALA A 311 10.75 49.01 -16.52
C ALA A 311 10.49 47.66 -17.20
N ALA A 312 11.36 47.26 -18.12
CA ALA A 312 11.27 45.96 -18.79
C ALA A 312 11.62 44.80 -17.85
N VAL A 313 12.73 44.94 -17.11
CA VAL A 313 13.23 43.92 -16.19
C VAL A 313 12.30 43.72 -14.99
N ARG A 314 11.60 44.79 -14.54
CA ARG A 314 10.53 44.71 -13.53
C ARG A 314 9.32 43.87 -13.95
N GLN A 315 9.12 43.60 -15.22
CA GLN A 315 8.04 42.70 -15.66
C GLN A 315 8.53 41.28 -15.86
N ASP A 316 9.72 41.13 -16.45
CA ASP A 316 10.30 39.82 -16.75
C ASP A 316 11.81 39.93 -16.82
N TRP A 317 12.50 39.14 -16.00
CA TRP A 317 13.96 39.06 -15.99
C TRP A 317 14.56 38.72 -17.36
N ARG A 318 13.81 38.06 -18.26
CA ARG A 318 14.28 37.73 -19.62
C ARG A 318 14.54 38.95 -20.49
N ALA A 319 13.97 40.10 -20.12
CA ALA A 319 14.25 41.40 -20.75
C ALA A 319 15.74 41.77 -20.67
N LEU A 320 16.47 41.25 -19.67
CA LEU A 320 17.89 41.51 -19.46
C LEU A 320 18.75 41.08 -20.67
N ARG A 321 18.30 40.13 -21.50
CA ARG A 321 19.00 39.74 -22.74
C ARG A 321 18.85 40.76 -23.87
N TRP A 322 17.82 41.60 -23.80
CA TRP A 322 17.40 42.50 -24.88
C TRP A 322 17.79 43.96 -24.62
N ILE A 323 18.14 44.32 -23.38
CA ILE A 323 18.70 45.65 -23.06
C ILE A 323 20.15 45.79 -23.56
N HIS A 324 20.62 47.03 -23.68
CA HIS A 324 21.99 47.31 -24.13
C HIS A 324 23.05 46.67 -23.21
N LYS A 325 24.16 46.19 -23.79
CA LYS A 325 25.21 45.43 -23.08
C LYS A 325 25.74 46.14 -21.83
N ASP A 326 25.90 47.46 -21.91
CA ASP A 326 26.40 48.27 -20.78
C ASP A 326 25.46 48.26 -19.56
N LEU A 327 24.16 48.01 -19.77
CA LEU A 327 23.16 47.94 -18.70
C LEU A 327 22.91 46.51 -18.20
N GLN A 328 23.37 45.49 -18.91
CA GLN A 328 23.18 44.08 -18.52
C GLN A 328 23.93 43.71 -17.23
N ALA A 329 25.02 44.41 -16.93
CA ALA A 329 25.80 44.26 -15.70
C ALA A 329 25.51 45.32 -14.64
N HIS A 330 24.50 46.18 -14.85
CA HIS A 330 24.20 47.27 -13.92
C HIS A 330 23.59 46.74 -12.61
N GLU A 331 24.15 47.13 -11.47
CA GLU A 331 23.79 46.62 -10.13
C GLU A 331 22.27 46.65 -9.87
N GLU A 332 21.62 47.80 -10.06
CA GLU A 332 20.18 47.94 -9.79
C GLU A 332 19.30 47.08 -10.73
N ILE A 333 19.67 46.95 -12.01
CA ILE A 333 18.88 46.20 -12.99
C ILE A 333 18.99 44.71 -12.70
N VAL A 334 20.20 44.22 -12.42
CA VAL A 334 20.44 42.81 -12.06
C VAL A 334 19.76 42.47 -10.74
N THR A 335 19.80 43.37 -9.74
CA THR A 335 19.11 43.17 -8.46
C THR A 335 17.61 42.97 -8.67
N VAL A 336 16.96 43.84 -9.44
CA VAL A 336 15.52 43.73 -9.74
C VAL A 336 15.19 42.48 -10.57
N ALA A 337 16.08 42.06 -11.49
CA ALA A 337 15.92 40.83 -12.25
C ALA A 337 15.93 39.59 -11.34
N VAL A 338 16.86 39.56 -10.39
CA VAL A 338 17.00 38.47 -9.42
C VAL A 338 15.82 38.42 -8.46
N GLU A 339 15.33 39.56 -7.98
CA GLU A 339 14.12 39.65 -7.14
C GLU A 339 12.90 38.99 -7.81
N HIS A 340 12.78 39.11 -9.13
CA HIS A 340 11.71 38.46 -9.89
C HIS A 340 11.96 36.98 -10.16
N ASN A 341 13.19 36.61 -10.53
CA ASN A 341 13.56 35.22 -10.77
C ASN A 341 15.08 35.01 -10.72
N PHE A 342 15.53 34.22 -9.73
CA PHE A 342 16.95 33.90 -9.54
C PHE A 342 17.56 33.07 -10.70
N LEU A 343 16.76 32.42 -11.55
CA LEU A 343 17.25 31.68 -12.72
C LEU A 343 17.89 32.59 -13.79
N CYS A 344 17.72 33.92 -13.68
CA CYS A 344 18.40 34.89 -14.53
C CYS A 344 19.93 34.75 -14.47
N ILE A 345 20.46 34.28 -13.34
CA ILE A 345 21.89 34.04 -13.12
C ILE A 345 22.41 33.00 -14.12
N THR A 346 21.76 31.84 -14.22
CA THR A 346 22.22 30.72 -15.06
C THR A 346 22.06 30.89 -16.57
N LYS A 347 21.12 31.72 -17.02
CA LYS A 347 20.72 31.76 -18.44
C LYS A 347 21.13 33.01 -19.18
N SER A 348 21.49 34.06 -18.43
CA SER A 348 21.80 35.38 -18.98
C SER A 348 23.12 35.94 -18.44
N LEU A 349 23.63 35.42 -17.33
CA LEU A 349 24.79 36.00 -16.63
C LEU A 349 26.03 35.08 -16.61
N ASP A 350 25.97 33.85 -17.15
CA ASP A 350 27.12 32.93 -17.26
C ASP A 350 28.31 33.52 -18.06
N GLU A 351 28.08 34.54 -18.88
CA GLU A 351 29.09 35.22 -19.70
C GLU A 351 29.54 36.58 -19.15
N LEU A 352 28.95 37.06 -18.04
CA LEU A 352 29.22 38.39 -17.50
C LEU A 352 30.12 38.31 -16.24
N PRO A 353 31.13 39.20 -16.10
CA PRO A 353 31.99 39.24 -14.93
C PRO A 353 31.21 39.82 -13.74
N ILE A 354 30.41 39.00 -13.07
CA ILE A 354 29.69 39.42 -11.87
C ILE A 354 30.67 39.47 -10.70
N GLU A 355 30.78 40.62 -10.05
CA GLU A 355 31.59 40.77 -8.85
C GLU A 355 30.98 40.01 -7.65
N GLN A 356 31.83 39.41 -6.81
CA GLN A 356 31.44 38.66 -5.61
C GLN A 356 30.43 39.37 -4.69
N PRO A 357 30.50 40.69 -4.45
CA PRO A 357 29.54 41.39 -3.59
C PRO A 357 28.09 41.30 -4.08
N LEU A 358 27.87 41.30 -5.40
CA LEU A 358 26.54 41.16 -5.98
C LEU A 358 26.00 39.74 -5.78
N VAL A 359 26.84 38.71 -6.03
CA VAL A 359 26.48 37.30 -5.79
C VAL A 359 26.10 37.06 -4.33
N LEU A 360 26.88 37.61 -3.39
CA LEU A 360 26.59 37.49 -1.96
C LEU A 360 25.23 38.12 -1.61
N ARG A 361 24.93 39.32 -2.12
CA ARG A 361 23.67 40.02 -1.87
C ARG A 361 22.46 39.26 -2.45
N ILE A 362 22.63 38.66 -3.63
CA ILE A 362 21.62 37.78 -4.27
C ILE A 362 21.32 36.57 -3.38
N VAL A 363 22.37 35.85 -2.94
CA VAL A 363 22.21 34.67 -2.08
C VAL A 363 21.62 35.04 -0.73
N GLN A 364 21.94 36.21 -0.17
CA GLN A 364 21.35 36.72 1.07
C GLN A 364 19.84 36.99 0.96
N GLN A 365 19.33 37.33 -0.22
CA GLN A 365 17.88 37.51 -0.45
C GLN A 365 17.18 36.17 -0.69
N ASN A 366 17.80 35.24 -1.42
CA ASN A 366 17.24 33.93 -1.68
C ASN A 366 18.35 32.86 -1.80
N TRP A 367 18.39 31.95 -0.83
CA TRP A 367 19.34 30.84 -0.82
C TRP A 367 19.24 29.92 -2.05
N GLU A 368 18.09 29.79 -2.72
CA GLU A 368 17.94 28.89 -3.89
C GLU A 368 18.85 29.29 -5.06
N ALA A 369 19.21 30.58 -5.15
CA ALA A 369 20.20 31.07 -6.10
C ALA A 369 21.56 30.35 -5.95
N PHE A 370 21.90 29.92 -4.73
CA PHE A 370 23.14 29.20 -4.43
C PHE A 370 23.29 27.90 -5.21
N ALA A 371 22.19 27.17 -5.46
CA ALA A 371 22.21 25.89 -6.19
C ALA A 371 22.68 26.03 -7.64
N HIS A 372 22.59 27.24 -8.18
CA HIS A 372 22.84 27.57 -9.56
C HIS A 372 24.19 28.23 -9.82
N LEU A 373 24.94 28.54 -8.76
CA LEU A 373 26.28 29.12 -8.88
C LEU A 373 27.29 28.07 -9.36
N ASN A 374 28.39 28.53 -9.97
CA ASN A 374 29.52 27.68 -10.31
C ASN A 374 30.19 27.09 -9.04
N GLU A 375 31.03 26.07 -9.21
CA GLU A 375 31.62 25.36 -8.08
C GLU A 375 32.55 26.23 -7.22
N GLU A 376 33.27 27.17 -7.84
CA GLU A 376 34.15 28.12 -7.14
C GLU A 376 33.35 28.98 -6.15
N LEU A 377 32.23 29.57 -6.60
CA LEU A 377 31.37 30.40 -5.75
C LEU A 377 30.58 29.56 -4.73
N ARG A 378 30.22 28.31 -5.04
CA ARG A 378 29.61 27.38 -4.06
C ARG A 378 30.59 26.89 -2.99
N SER A 379 31.88 27.05 -3.24
CA SER A 379 32.95 26.74 -2.28
C SER A 379 33.39 27.95 -1.48
N ASP A 380 32.98 29.16 -1.88
CA ASP A 380 33.24 30.40 -1.16
C ASP A 380 32.59 30.39 0.23
N LYS A 381 33.34 30.86 1.22
CA LYS A 381 32.94 30.81 2.62
C LYS A 381 31.77 31.76 2.91
N GLU A 382 31.80 33.00 2.42
CA GLU A 382 30.79 33.99 2.75
C GLU A 382 29.47 33.68 2.06
N ILE A 383 29.53 33.28 0.78
CA ILE A 383 28.35 32.93 -0.02
C ILE A 383 27.68 31.67 0.53
N ALA A 384 28.44 30.59 0.79
CA ALA A 384 27.88 29.35 1.34
C ALA A 384 27.30 29.58 2.74
N ASN A 385 27.96 30.37 3.59
CA ASN A 385 27.45 30.69 4.92
C ASN A 385 26.12 31.46 4.84
N ALA A 386 26.00 32.44 3.94
CA ALA A 386 24.76 33.17 3.72
C ALA A 386 23.60 32.26 3.28
N ALA A 387 23.86 31.31 2.37
CA ALA A 387 22.86 30.36 1.90
C ALA A 387 22.42 29.38 2.99
N ILE A 388 23.38 28.72 3.64
CA ILE A 388 23.12 27.67 4.64
C ILE A 388 22.49 28.25 5.90
N SER A 389 22.82 29.48 6.27
CA SER A 389 22.18 30.18 7.40
C SER A 389 20.67 30.41 7.20
N GLN A 390 20.23 30.55 5.95
CA GLN A 390 18.80 30.70 5.63
C GLN A 390 18.09 29.35 5.56
N ASN A 391 18.72 28.35 4.94
CA ASN A 391 18.13 27.02 4.80
C ASN A 391 19.21 25.93 4.73
N TRP A 392 19.11 24.96 5.64
CA TRP A 392 20.02 23.81 5.69
C TRP A 392 20.15 23.05 4.36
N ARG A 393 19.10 23.03 3.50
CA ARG A 393 19.13 22.35 2.20
C ARG A 393 20.18 22.92 1.25
N ALA A 394 20.61 24.17 1.44
CA ALA A 394 21.71 24.76 0.69
C ALA A 394 23.01 23.93 0.79
N LEU A 395 23.20 23.19 1.90
CA LEU A 395 24.36 22.33 2.11
C LEU A 395 24.50 21.24 1.03
N GLU A 396 23.40 20.77 0.44
CA GLU A 396 23.42 19.79 -0.67
C GLU A 396 24.22 20.29 -1.87
N PHE A 397 24.13 21.58 -2.15
CA PHE A 397 24.78 22.21 -3.30
C PHE A 397 26.17 22.74 -2.97
N ALA A 398 26.52 22.90 -1.69
CA ALA A 398 27.81 23.43 -1.28
C ALA A 398 28.97 22.55 -1.78
N GLY A 399 30.11 23.19 -2.08
CA GLY A 399 31.32 22.48 -2.48
C GLY A 399 31.84 21.55 -1.39
N GLU A 400 32.67 20.58 -1.77
CA GLU A 400 33.16 19.54 -0.86
C GLU A 400 33.92 20.12 0.35
N ALA A 401 34.63 21.24 0.15
CA ALA A 401 35.32 21.97 1.20
C ALA A 401 34.38 22.49 2.30
N ARG A 402 33.14 22.87 1.95
CA ARG A 402 32.13 23.37 2.90
C ARG A 402 31.35 22.22 3.55
N LYS A 403 31.08 21.14 2.81
CA LYS A 403 30.53 19.90 3.37
C LYS A 403 31.48 19.24 4.38
N ASN A 404 32.77 19.52 4.27
CA ASN A 404 33.80 19.07 5.19
C ASN A 404 34.17 20.11 6.28
N ASP A 405 33.39 21.16 6.45
CA ASP A 405 33.57 22.15 7.52
C ASP A 405 32.57 21.90 8.67
N PRO A 406 33.05 21.51 9.87
CA PRO A 406 32.18 21.19 11.00
C PRO A 406 31.33 22.37 11.49
N GLU A 407 31.79 23.62 11.33
CA GLU A 407 31.06 24.80 11.81
C GLU A 407 29.79 25.01 10.99
N ILE A 408 29.89 24.96 9.67
CA ILE A 408 28.76 25.21 8.78
C ILE A 408 27.80 24.03 8.71
N VAL A 409 28.32 22.79 8.74
CA VAL A 409 27.48 21.60 8.86
C VAL A 409 26.78 21.58 10.20
N GLY A 410 27.46 21.97 11.28
CA GLY A 410 26.86 22.14 12.61
C GLY A 410 25.73 23.18 12.59
N LEU A 411 25.89 24.31 11.90
CA LEU A 411 24.83 25.32 11.72
C LEU A 411 23.62 24.74 10.98
N ALA A 412 23.84 24.00 9.90
CA ALA A 412 22.78 23.33 9.14
C ALA A 412 22.03 22.30 10.01
N CYS A 413 22.78 21.50 10.80
CA CYS A 413 22.22 20.48 11.68
C CYS A 413 21.40 21.05 12.84
N ARG A 414 21.69 22.29 13.29
CA ARG A 414 20.86 22.99 14.28
C ARG A 414 19.48 23.38 13.73
N GLN A 415 19.35 23.58 12.42
CA GLN A 415 18.07 23.81 11.77
C GLN A 415 17.32 22.49 11.53
N ASP A 416 18.00 21.50 10.95
CA ASP A 416 17.48 20.14 10.73
C ASP A 416 18.62 19.11 10.88
N PRO A 417 18.53 18.18 11.84
CA PRO A 417 19.57 17.17 12.08
C PRO A 417 19.87 16.28 10.86
N ARG A 418 18.92 16.11 9.94
CA ARG A 418 19.09 15.32 8.71
C ARG A 418 20.01 15.99 7.70
N ALA A 419 20.35 17.26 7.90
CA ALA A 419 21.33 17.97 7.09
C ALA A 419 22.68 17.24 7.05
N VAL A 420 23.07 16.55 8.12
CA VAL A 420 24.32 15.76 8.18
C VAL A 420 24.40 14.70 7.08
N MET A 421 23.25 14.20 6.59
CA MET A 421 23.21 13.21 5.50
C MET A 421 23.74 13.76 4.17
N LYS A 422 23.80 15.09 4.01
CA LYS A 422 24.40 15.77 2.85
C LYS A 422 25.91 15.98 3.01
N ALA A 423 26.46 15.68 4.18
CA ALA A 423 27.89 15.73 4.51
C ALA A 423 28.34 14.41 5.18
N PRO A 424 28.44 13.30 4.42
CA PRO A 424 28.68 11.97 5.01
C PRO A 424 29.97 11.85 5.84
N LEU A 425 31.02 12.60 5.49
CA LEU A 425 32.27 12.63 6.26
C LEU A 425 32.09 13.21 7.68
N MET A 426 31.03 13.99 7.91
CA MET A 426 30.70 14.55 9.24
C MET A 426 29.99 13.57 10.16
N LEU A 427 29.56 12.40 9.67
CA LEU A 427 28.98 11.34 10.51
C LEU A 427 30.01 10.74 11.49
N GLY A 428 31.32 10.92 11.22
CA GLY A 428 32.41 10.61 12.15
C GLY A 428 32.84 11.79 13.04
N HIS A 429 32.34 13.00 12.79
CA HIS A 429 32.78 14.19 13.52
C HIS A 429 32.01 14.36 14.82
N LYS A 430 32.69 14.09 15.95
CA LYS A 430 32.12 14.10 17.31
C LYS A 430 31.33 15.36 17.65
N GLY A 431 31.84 16.54 17.28
CA GLY A 431 31.20 17.83 17.57
C GLY A 431 29.93 18.09 16.74
N VAL A 432 29.83 17.53 15.53
CA VAL A 432 28.61 17.66 14.70
C VAL A 432 27.61 16.61 15.17
N MET A 433 28.07 15.39 15.39
CA MET A 433 27.21 14.30 15.87
C MET A 433 26.60 14.58 17.23
N SER A 434 27.28 15.29 18.15
CA SER A 434 26.67 15.70 19.41
C SER A 434 25.48 16.65 19.22
N ILE A 435 25.51 17.54 18.21
CA ILE A 435 24.39 18.41 17.84
C ILE A 435 23.26 17.58 17.23
N VAL A 436 23.60 16.68 16.29
CA VAL A 436 22.64 15.83 15.58
C VAL A 436 21.86 14.96 16.56
N VAL A 437 22.54 14.21 17.43
CA VAL A 437 21.87 13.29 18.36
C VAL A 437 21.18 13.99 19.53
N ALA A 438 21.56 15.23 19.84
CA ALA A 438 20.83 16.06 20.81
C ALA A 438 19.44 16.45 20.32
N ALA A 439 19.27 16.59 19.00
CA ALA A 439 17.99 16.91 18.39
C ALA A 439 17.19 15.64 18.01
N ASP A 440 17.84 14.62 17.46
CA ASP A 440 17.25 13.30 17.14
C ASP A 440 18.23 12.17 17.46
N GLY A 441 18.03 11.49 18.60
CA GLY A 441 18.91 10.45 19.11
C GLY A 441 18.98 9.21 18.21
N MET A 442 17.97 8.96 17.37
CA MET A 442 17.96 7.79 16.47
C MET A 442 18.97 7.92 15.33
N LEU A 443 19.41 9.15 15.01
CA LEU A 443 20.44 9.38 13.99
C LEU A 443 21.82 8.85 14.40
N LEU A 444 22.00 8.39 15.65
CA LEU A 444 23.17 7.62 16.06
C LEU A 444 23.37 6.36 15.19
N GLU A 445 22.30 5.78 14.64
CA GLU A 445 22.37 4.66 13.68
C GLU A 445 23.30 4.97 12.50
N LYS A 446 23.25 6.21 12.00
CA LYS A 446 24.00 6.66 10.81
C LYS A 446 25.43 7.09 11.13
N ALA A 447 25.78 7.24 12.40
CA ALA A 447 27.11 7.64 12.83
C ALA A 447 28.15 6.56 12.48
N PHE A 448 29.42 6.95 12.34
CA PHE A 448 30.51 5.99 12.22
C PHE A 448 30.77 5.30 13.57
N GLU A 449 31.45 4.14 13.52
CA GLU A 449 31.69 3.33 14.71
C GLU A 449 32.49 4.09 15.78
N GLU A 450 33.43 4.98 15.41
CA GLU A 450 34.20 5.76 16.39
C GLU A 450 33.32 6.71 17.22
N VAL A 451 32.16 7.12 16.69
CA VAL A 451 31.18 7.97 17.38
C VAL A 451 30.25 7.12 18.24
N LYS A 452 29.86 5.93 17.78
CA LYS A 452 29.06 4.96 18.54
C LYS A 452 29.81 4.39 19.75
N GLU A 453 31.14 4.44 19.71
CA GLU A 453 32.02 4.11 20.82
C GLU A 453 32.21 5.25 21.82
N ASP A 454 31.78 6.48 21.51
CA ASP A 454 31.95 7.63 22.41
C ASP A 454 30.79 7.71 23.44
N PRO A 455 31.02 7.42 24.72
CA PRO A 455 29.96 7.39 25.72
C PRO A 455 29.30 8.76 25.91
N SER A 456 30.02 9.85 25.67
CA SER A 456 29.52 11.22 25.82
C SER A 456 28.37 11.49 24.84
N ILE A 457 28.54 11.06 23.58
CA ILE A 457 27.58 11.26 22.50
C ILE A 457 26.42 10.29 22.65
N VAL A 458 26.71 9.02 22.93
CA VAL A 458 25.67 8.00 23.18
C VAL A 458 24.79 8.40 24.35
N LYS A 459 25.32 8.96 25.45
CA LYS A 459 24.51 9.48 26.56
C LYS A 459 23.55 10.57 26.13
N ILE A 460 23.98 11.48 25.25
CA ILE A 460 23.10 12.53 24.70
C ILE A 460 21.98 11.88 23.89
N ALA A 461 22.33 10.95 22.99
CA ALA A 461 21.36 10.23 22.15
C ALA A 461 20.33 9.46 22.99
N VAL A 462 20.79 8.69 23.98
CA VAL A 462 19.96 7.87 24.87
C VAL A 462 19.04 8.72 25.76
N ARG A 463 19.52 9.89 26.22
CA ARG A 463 18.68 10.82 26.98
C ARG A 463 17.58 11.45 26.15
N GLN A 464 17.84 11.70 24.86
CA GLN A 464 16.83 12.21 23.94
C GLN A 464 15.83 11.10 23.55
N ASN A 465 16.34 9.91 23.19
CA ASN A 465 15.56 8.72 22.92
C ASN A 465 16.30 7.47 23.41
N TRP A 466 15.72 6.79 24.40
CA TRP A 466 16.30 5.61 25.03
C TRP A 466 16.59 4.47 24.05
N GLN A 467 15.84 4.37 22.94
CA GLN A 467 16.02 3.37 21.89
C GLN A 467 17.33 3.54 21.11
N ALA A 468 17.96 4.71 21.19
CA ALA A 468 19.27 4.96 20.57
C ALA A 468 20.36 4.04 21.14
N LEU A 469 20.17 3.49 22.35
CA LEU A 469 21.12 2.57 22.98
C LEU A 469 21.44 1.35 22.10
N GLN A 470 20.47 0.87 21.30
CA GLN A 470 20.66 -0.29 20.42
C GLN A 470 21.78 -0.11 19.39
N PHE A 471 22.08 1.15 19.02
CA PHE A 471 23.11 1.48 18.03
C PHE A 471 24.48 1.74 18.66
N ALA A 472 24.57 1.79 19.99
CA ALA A 472 25.83 1.96 20.68
C ALA A 472 26.70 0.70 20.61
N SER A 473 28.01 0.87 20.61
CA SER A 473 28.92 -0.27 20.64
C SER A 473 28.77 -1.06 21.96
N GLU A 474 29.11 -2.34 21.93
CA GLU A 474 28.98 -3.21 23.10
C GLU A 474 29.71 -2.67 24.36
N PRO A 475 30.95 -2.13 24.28
CA PRO A 475 31.61 -1.54 25.44
C PRO A 475 30.79 -0.41 26.09
N VAL A 476 30.13 0.42 25.29
CA VAL A 476 29.29 1.53 25.78
C VAL A 476 27.96 1.01 26.35
N ARG A 477 27.39 -0.05 25.77
CA ARG A 477 26.24 -0.79 26.32
C ARG A 477 26.58 -1.54 27.62
N GLY A 478 27.87 -1.63 27.98
CA GLY A 478 28.34 -2.12 29.27
C GLY A 478 28.49 -1.03 30.34
N MET A 479 28.24 0.23 30.02
CA MET A 479 28.39 1.33 30.97
C MET A 479 27.06 1.61 31.68
N LYS A 480 27.06 1.42 33.00
CA LYS A 480 25.88 1.66 33.87
C LYS A 480 25.26 3.05 33.68
N ASP A 481 26.08 4.08 33.56
CA ASP A 481 25.63 5.46 33.43
C ASP A 481 25.01 5.80 32.06
N VAL A 482 25.19 4.94 31.06
CA VAL A 482 24.52 5.00 29.76
C VAL A 482 23.22 4.19 29.79
N VAL A 483 23.27 2.96 30.31
CA VAL A 483 22.15 2.01 30.29
C VAL A 483 21.04 2.40 31.28
N PHE A 484 21.40 2.83 32.48
CA PHE A 484 20.42 3.08 33.54
C PHE A 484 19.41 4.20 33.20
N PRO A 485 19.81 5.34 32.60
CA PRO A 485 18.85 6.32 32.10
C PRO A 485 17.91 5.77 31.03
N ALA A 486 18.38 4.88 30.15
CA ALA A 486 17.54 4.24 29.13
C ALA A 486 16.49 3.34 29.79
N LEU A 487 16.92 2.52 30.74
CA LEU A 487 16.09 1.58 31.48
C LEU A 487 14.94 2.27 32.23
N LYS A 488 15.18 3.44 32.83
CA LYS A 488 14.13 4.21 33.53
C LYS A 488 12.95 4.61 32.63
N ASN A 489 13.19 4.76 31.33
CA ASN A 489 12.19 5.19 30.36
C ASN A 489 11.63 4.03 29.51
N ASP A 490 12.11 2.80 29.73
CA ASP A 490 11.68 1.62 28.98
C ASP A 490 10.64 0.79 29.79
N PRO A 491 9.36 0.82 29.40
CA PRO A 491 8.32 0.02 30.06
C PRO A 491 8.33 -1.47 29.67
N SER A 492 9.08 -1.84 28.62
CA SER A 492 9.11 -3.18 28.02
C SER A 492 10.35 -4.00 28.39
N LEU A 493 11.33 -3.38 29.05
CA LEU A 493 12.62 -3.96 29.44
C LEU A 493 13.52 -4.44 28.27
N THR A 494 13.21 -4.05 27.03
CA THR A 494 14.05 -4.24 25.83
C THR A 494 15.49 -3.69 25.98
N VAL A 495 15.69 -2.66 26.79
CA VAL A 495 17.02 -2.13 27.14
C VAL A 495 17.92 -3.22 27.73
N MET A 496 17.37 -4.17 28.48
CA MET A 496 18.13 -5.27 29.07
C MET A 496 18.62 -6.28 28.03
N ASP A 497 17.92 -6.43 26.90
CA ASP A 497 18.38 -7.26 25.79
C ASP A 497 19.63 -6.66 25.12
N TRP A 498 19.67 -5.33 25.03
CA TRP A 498 20.82 -4.61 24.46
C TRP A 498 21.98 -4.45 25.44
N THR A 499 21.72 -4.53 26.74
CA THR A 499 22.73 -4.34 27.78
C THR A 499 23.83 -5.38 27.64
N ALA A 500 25.10 -4.93 27.67
CA ALA A 500 26.21 -5.85 27.48
C ALA A 500 26.31 -6.89 28.62
N PRO A 501 26.78 -8.12 28.34
CA PRO A 501 26.95 -9.15 29.36
C PRO A 501 27.86 -8.70 30.52
N SER A 502 28.87 -7.87 30.24
CA SER A 502 29.78 -7.31 31.24
C SER A 502 29.05 -6.56 32.36
N LEU A 503 28.02 -5.79 32.01
CA LEU A 503 27.21 -5.07 33.00
C LEU A 503 26.21 -5.99 33.70
N ARG A 504 25.67 -7.00 33.00
CA ARG A 504 24.78 -8.02 33.59
C ARG A 504 25.46 -8.91 34.63
N ARG A 505 26.80 -8.98 34.59
CA ARG A 505 27.66 -9.64 35.59
C ARG A 505 28.13 -8.71 36.71
N ASP A 506 27.91 -7.40 36.61
CA ASP A 506 28.27 -6.47 37.67
C ASP A 506 27.24 -6.57 38.81
N PRO A 507 27.64 -7.09 40.01
CA PRO A 507 26.71 -7.26 41.12
C PRO A 507 26.14 -5.95 41.62
N ALA A 508 26.90 -4.85 41.57
CA ALA A 508 26.45 -3.55 42.06
C ALA A 508 25.44 -2.91 41.10
N ALA A 509 25.67 -3.05 39.79
CA ALA A 509 24.73 -2.56 38.78
C ALA A 509 23.42 -3.36 38.81
N MET A 510 23.49 -4.70 38.82
CA MET A 510 22.29 -5.55 38.84
C MET A 510 21.47 -5.39 40.11
N LEU A 511 22.12 -5.18 41.27
CA LEU A 511 21.41 -4.92 42.50
C LEU A 511 20.58 -3.62 42.40
N GLU A 512 21.17 -2.54 41.88
CA GLU A 512 20.44 -1.27 41.69
C GLU A 512 19.33 -1.39 40.65
N PHE A 513 19.55 -2.16 39.57
CA PHE A 513 18.53 -2.36 38.54
C PHE A 513 17.34 -3.14 39.11
N LEU A 514 17.59 -4.23 39.85
CA LEU A 514 16.54 -5.01 40.52
C LEU A 514 15.77 -4.18 41.55
N GLN A 515 16.46 -3.32 42.30
CA GLN A 515 15.82 -2.40 43.26
C GLN A 515 14.87 -1.41 42.58
N HIS A 516 15.11 -1.07 41.32
CA HIS A 516 14.22 -0.26 40.50
C HIS A 516 13.06 -1.08 39.93
N ASP A 517 13.37 -2.20 39.27
CA ASP A 517 12.38 -3.13 38.73
C ASP A 517 12.82 -4.60 38.89
N LYS A 518 12.02 -5.36 39.65
CA LYS A 518 12.25 -6.79 39.91
C LYS A 518 12.09 -7.65 38.67
N ALA A 519 11.33 -7.19 37.68
CA ALA A 519 11.12 -7.91 36.43
C ALA A 519 12.42 -8.06 35.62
N ILE A 520 13.50 -7.35 35.98
CA ILE A 520 14.84 -7.46 35.36
C ILE A 520 15.55 -8.76 35.73
N PHE A 521 15.08 -9.50 36.74
CA PHE A 521 15.72 -10.75 37.19
C PHE A 521 16.11 -11.75 36.10
N PRO A 522 15.32 -12.00 35.03
CA PRO A 522 15.70 -12.89 33.94
C PRO A 522 17.03 -12.53 33.24
N TRP A 523 17.42 -11.25 33.24
CA TRP A 523 18.65 -10.78 32.60
C TRP A 523 19.88 -10.78 33.50
N VAL A 524 19.73 -11.11 34.79
CA VAL A 524 20.86 -11.30 35.71
C VAL A 524 21.66 -12.51 35.23
N ASP A 525 22.98 -12.35 35.12
CA ASP A 525 23.87 -13.42 34.67
C ASP A 525 23.95 -14.57 35.71
N ASP A 526 24.12 -15.80 35.24
CA ASP A 526 24.18 -16.99 36.10
C ASP A 526 25.40 -16.97 37.04
N GLU A 527 26.49 -16.28 36.66
CA GLU A 527 27.67 -16.09 37.51
C GLU A 527 27.33 -15.37 38.83
N LEU A 528 26.31 -14.49 38.81
CA LEU A 528 25.85 -13.79 40.02
C LEU A 528 25.04 -14.68 40.96
N MET A 529 24.52 -15.81 40.48
CA MET A 529 23.76 -16.76 41.31
C MET A 529 24.64 -17.50 42.33
N VAL A 530 25.96 -17.46 42.18
CA VAL A 530 26.92 -18.02 43.15
C VAL A 530 27.79 -16.93 43.79
N HIS A 531 27.51 -15.65 43.50
CA HIS A 531 28.29 -14.54 44.02
C HIS A 531 27.81 -14.17 45.44
N GLU A 532 28.53 -14.63 46.46
CA GLU A 532 28.20 -14.46 47.89
C GLU A 532 27.69 -13.06 48.26
N ARG A 533 28.46 -12.01 47.96
CA ARG A 533 28.09 -10.64 48.34
C ARG A 533 26.82 -10.12 47.65
N PHE A 534 26.56 -10.57 46.42
CA PHE A 534 25.36 -10.19 45.68
C PHE A 534 24.13 -10.84 46.30
N ILE A 535 24.21 -12.15 46.55
CA ILE A 535 23.16 -12.93 47.20
C ILE A 535 22.86 -12.37 48.60
N TYR A 536 23.89 -12.07 49.39
CA TYR A 536 23.76 -11.45 50.70
C TYR A 536 23.01 -10.12 50.63
N ASN A 537 23.39 -9.23 49.70
CA ASN A 537 22.75 -7.92 49.54
C ASN A 537 21.30 -8.04 49.07
N VAL A 538 21.02 -8.91 48.10
CA VAL A 538 19.64 -9.18 47.62
C VAL A 538 18.77 -9.72 48.76
N SER A 539 19.32 -10.61 49.59
CA SER A 539 18.61 -11.25 50.71
C SER A 539 18.23 -10.26 51.81
N HIS A 540 19.09 -9.28 52.10
CA HIS A 540 18.86 -8.25 53.12
C HIS A 540 18.12 -7.01 52.59
N ASP A 541 17.89 -6.94 51.27
CA ASP A 541 17.20 -5.81 50.67
C ASP A 541 15.69 -5.86 50.98
N SER A 542 15.18 -4.82 51.63
CA SER A 542 13.76 -4.70 52.01
C SER A 542 12.77 -4.76 50.83
N LYS A 543 13.21 -4.40 49.61
CA LYS A 543 12.39 -4.47 48.40
C LYS A 543 12.52 -5.82 47.73
N LEU A 544 13.71 -6.41 47.62
CA LEU A 544 13.93 -7.69 46.91
C LEU A 544 13.65 -8.89 47.80
N GLY A 545 14.51 -9.08 48.80
CA GLY A 545 14.47 -10.11 49.83
C GLY A 545 14.08 -11.49 49.31
N ARG A 546 13.22 -12.15 50.08
CA ARG A 546 12.70 -13.50 49.85
C ARG A 546 12.25 -13.80 48.42
N LYS A 547 11.56 -12.87 47.75
CA LYS A 547 10.95 -13.15 46.43
C LYS A 547 11.99 -13.38 45.35
N ILE A 548 13.06 -12.57 45.32
CA ILE A 548 14.14 -12.75 44.36
C ILE A 548 14.97 -13.96 44.73
N VAL A 549 15.22 -14.22 46.02
CA VAL A 549 15.95 -15.42 46.47
C VAL A 549 15.27 -16.70 45.99
N ILE A 550 13.94 -16.80 46.08
CA ILE A 550 13.19 -17.94 45.50
C ILE A 550 13.45 -18.06 43.99
N GLN A 551 13.45 -16.95 43.25
CA GLN A 551 13.75 -16.98 41.81
C GLN A 551 15.21 -17.37 41.52
N MET A 552 16.16 -16.97 42.37
CA MET A 552 17.55 -17.40 42.31
C MET A 552 17.66 -18.90 42.50
N CYS A 553 17.04 -19.45 43.55
CA CYS A 553 17.05 -20.90 43.83
C CYS A 553 16.40 -21.70 42.69
N LYS A 554 15.33 -21.17 42.06
CA LYS A 554 14.69 -21.79 40.88
C LYS A 554 15.58 -21.83 39.65
N ARG A 555 16.57 -20.95 39.56
CA ARG A 555 17.48 -20.87 38.42
C ARG A 555 18.76 -21.65 38.68
N ASN A 556 19.33 -21.52 39.87
CA ASN A 556 20.51 -22.25 40.32
C ASN A 556 20.45 -22.43 41.84
N TRP A 557 20.19 -23.66 42.29
CA TRP A 557 20.05 -23.96 43.72
C TRP A 557 21.28 -23.60 44.55
N LYS A 558 22.49 -23.60 43.97
CA LYS A 558 23.75 -23.30 44.69
C LYS A 558 23.76 -21.89 45.29
N CYS A 559 22.90 -20.99 44.83
CA CYS A 559 22.73 -19.70 45.48
C CYS A 559 22.34 -19.86 46.97
N PHE A 560 21.63 -20.95 47.30
CA PHE A 560 21.18 -21.28 48.65
C PHE A 560 22.33 -21.43 49.65
N GLU A 561 23.53 -21.86 49.20
CA GLU A 561 24.72 -21.95 50.06
C GLU A 561 25.09 -20.61 50.71
N TYR A 562 24.88 -19.52 49.98
CA TYR A 562 25.25 -18.16 50.36
C TYR A 562 24.07 -17.34 50.91
N VAL A 563 22.88 -17.92 50.97
CA VAL A 563 21.69 -17.30 51.55
C VAL A 563 21.86 -17.20 53.08
N PRO A 564 21.42 -16.11 53.74
CA PRO A 564 21.51 -15.99 55.20
C PRO A 564 20.66 -17.01 55.95
N ASP A 565 21.06 -17.34 57.17
CA ASP A 565 20.46 -18.39 58.02
C ASP A 565 18.92 -18.27 58.13
N PHE A 566 18.40 -17.06 58.36
CA PHE A 566 16.95 -16.83 58.47
C PHE A 566 16.13 -17.23 57.22
N LEU A 567 16.73 -17.25 56.02
CA LEU A 567 16.10 -17.75 54.79
C LEU A 567 16.44 -19.23 54.54
N LYS A 568 17.52 -19.75 55.12
CA LYS A 568 17.82 -21.19 55.18
C LYS A 568 16.92 -21.96 56.15
N ALA A 569 16.19 -21.26 57.00
CA ALA A 569 15.07 -21.79 57.80
C ALA A 569 13.69 -21.63 57.11
N ASP A 570 13.59 -20.90 55.98
CA ASP A 570 12.30 -20.68 55.29
C ASP A 570 11.88 -21.91 54.47
N PRO A 571 10.77 -22.60 54.81
CA PRO A 571 10.37 -23.83 54.13
C PRO A 571 10.13 -23.68 52.62
N GLU A 572 9.70 -22.50 52.15
CA GLU A 572 9.46 -22.27 50.72
C GLU A 572 10.78 -22.10 49.95
N VAL A 573 11.78 -21.45 50.57
CA VAL A 573 13.11 -21.28 49.98
C VAL A 573 13.83 -22.63 49.95
N ILE A 574 13.81 -23.37 51.06
CA ILE A 574 14.37 -24.72 51.16
C ILE A 574 13.71 -25.64 50.13
N LEU A 575 12.37 -25.68 50.07
CA LEU A 575 11.65 -26.50 49.10
C LEU A 575 12.04 -26.15 47.66
N THR A 576 12.15 -24.86 47.34
CA THR A 576 12.51 -24.42 45.99
C THR A 576 13.92 -24.85 45.60
N ALA A 577 14.88 -24.75 46.53
CA ALA A 577 16.24 -25.23 46.31
C ALA A 577 16.28 -26.76 46.22
N ALA A 578 15.60 -27.45 47.14
CA ALA A 578 15.50 -28.90 47.20
C ALA A 578 14.80 -29.52 45.98
N GLN A 579 13.91 -28.77 45.29
CA GLN A 579 13.30 -29.20 44.03
C GLN A 579 14.30 -29.28 42.87
N GLN A 580 15.36 -28.47 42.90
CA GLN A 580 16.43 -28.54 41.91
C GLN A 580 17.50 -29.58 42.29
N ASP A 581 17.91 -29.59 43.57
CA ASP A 581 18.89 -30.55 44.10
C ASP A 581 18.65 -30.78 45.59
N TRP A 582 18.44 -32.04 45.96
CA TRP A 582 18.10 -32.42 47.33
C TRP A 582 19.21 -32.08 48.35
N HIS A 583 20.48 -31.96 47.93
CA HIS A 583 21.58 -31.58 48.83
C HIS A 583 21.38 -30.21 49.47
N ALA A 584 20.50 -29.36 48.92
CA ALA A 584 20.08 -28.12 49.57
C ALA A 584 19.54 -28.35 51.00
N ILE A 585 18.93 -29.52 51.26
CA ILE A 585 18.45 -29.90 52.60
C ILE A 585 19.60 -29.99 53.59
N GLU A 586 20.76 -30.53 53.20
CA GLU A 586 21.95 -30.68 54.07
C GLU A 586 22.49 -29.35 54.59
N ILE A 587 22.18 -28.27 53.87
CA ILE A 587 22.67 -26.91 54.13
C ILE A 587 21.60 -26.06 54.85
N ALA A 588 20.37 -26.56 54.97
CA ALA A 588 19.29 -25.88 55.67
C ALA A 588 19.57 -25.80 57.18
N GLU A 589 19.14 -24.71 57.82
CA GLU A 589 19.36 -24.50 59.27
C GLU A 589 18.59 -25.54 60.09
N ASP A 590 17.35 -25.83 59.69
CA ASP A 590 16.48 -26.83 60.32
C ASP A 590 16.56 -28.19 59.60
N PHE A 591 17.78 -28.69 59.37
CA PHE A 591 18.06 -29.94 58.62
C PHE A 591 17.14 -31.12 59.02
N TYR A 592 16.98 -31.36 60.33
CA TYR A 592 16.18 -32.49 60.82
C TYR A 592 14.68 -32.30 60.57
N ASP A 593 14.17 -31.07 60.65
CA ASP A 593 12.76 -30.77 60.42
C ASP A 593 12.40 -30.83 58.94
N CYS A 594 13.37 -30.58 58.05
CA CYS A 594 13.20 -30.77 56.61
C CYS A 594 12.81 -32.21 56.24
N TRP A 595 13.39 -33.20 56.91
CA TRP A 595 13.05 -34.62 56.76
C TRP A 595 11.71 -35.01 57.40
N MET A 596 11.02 -34.07 58.04
CA MET A 596 9.66 -34.20 58.56
C MET A 596 8.64 -33.37 57.76
N HIS A 597 9.08 -32.59 56.76
CA HIS A 597 8.19 -31.76 55.96
C HIS A 597 7.80 -32.47 54.64
N PRO A 598 6.53 -32.87 54.45
CA PRO A 598 6.13 -33.76 53.35
C PRO A 598 6.55 -33.31 51.96
N LYS A 599 6.44 -32.01 51.66
CA LYS A 599 6.79 -31.46 50.33
C LYS A 599 8.30 -31.46 50.07
N ILE A 600 9.11 -31.24 51.10
CA ILE A 600 10.58 -31.17 50.98
C ILE A 600 11.11 -32.60 50.81
N VAL A 601 10.62 -33.52 51.65
CA VAL A 601 10.90 -34.95 51.52
C VAL A 601 10.49 -35.48 50.16
N LEU A 602 9.28 -35.14 49.68
CA LEU A 602 8.83 -35.57 48.36
C LEU A 602 9.76 -35.06 47.25
N ALA A 603 10.22 -33.81 47.32
CA ALA A 603 11.19 -33.26 46.37
C ALA A 603 12.52 -34.03 46.38
N ALA A 604 13.05 -34.33 47.56
CA ALA A 604 14.30 -35.09 47.72
C ALA A 604 14.18 -36.53 47.25
N VAL A 605 13.11 -37.22 47.65
CA VAL A 605 12.84 -38.62 47.29
C VAL A 605 12.55 -38.76 45.80
N SER A 606 11.89 -37.78 45.18
CA SER A 606 11.63 -37.79 43.73
C SER A 606 12.90 -37.68 42.88
N GLN A 607 14.00 -37.15 43.42
CA GLN A 607 15.30 -37.10 42.76
C GLN A 607 16.14 -38.34 43.05
N ASP A 608 16.19 -38.76 44.33
CA ASP A 608 16.91 -39.95 44.76
C ASP A 608 16.07 -40.68 45.81
N TYR A 609 15.54 -41.84 45.43
CA TYR A 609 14.72 -42.68 46.30
C TYR A 609 15.42 -43.09 47.60
N THR A 610 16.76 -43.14 47.65
CA THR A 610 17.49 -43.54 48.85
C THR A 610 17.33 -42.56 50.01
N ASN A 611 16.92 -41.31 49.72
CA ASN A 611 16.59 -40.29 50.70
C ASN A 611 15.44 -40.68 51.64
N ILE A 612 14.60 -41.65 51.26
CA ILE A 612 13.56 -42.19 52.16
C ILE A 612 14.16 -42.91 53.38
N ARG A 613 15.47 -43.21 53.38
CA ARG A 613 16.17 -43.75 54.57
C ARG A 613 16.37 -42.70 55.66
N ASN A 614 16.34 -41.42 55.31
CA ASN A 614 16.55 -40.31 56.24
C ASN A 614 15.25 -39.93 56.98
N VAL A 615 14.11 -40.48 56.57
CA VAL A 615 12.81 -40.10 57.11
C VAL A 615 12.34 -41.01 58.24
N ASN A 616 11.48 -40.50 59.11
CA ASN A 616 10.87 -41.29 60.18
C ASN A 616 9.70 -42.16 59.67
N SER A 617 9.13 -42.97 60.57
CA SER A 617 7.99 -43.84 60.25
C SER A 617 6.73 -43.09 59.78
N THR A 618 6.55 -41.82 60.15
CA THR A 618 5.38 -41.03 59.72
C THR A 618 5.45 -40.64 58.24
N MET A 619 6.65 -40.43 57.70
CA MET A 619 6.84 -40.13 56.28
C MET A 619 6.68 -41.38 55.41
N TRP A 620 7.01 -42.57 55.93
CA TRP A 620 6.67 -43.85 55.30
C TRP A 620 5.17 -44.12 55.22
N ASP A 621 4.35 -43.40 55.97
CA ASP A 621 2.89 -43.46 55.90
C ASP A 621 2.31 -42.58 54.77
N ASN A 622 3.11 -41.67 54.21
CA ASN A 622 2.71 -40.81 53.11
C ASN A 622 2.89 -41.53 51.76
N LEU A 623 1.77 -41.92 51.14
CA LEU A 623 1.77 -42.66 49.89
C LEU A 623 2.46 -41.91 48.74
N GLU A 624 2.37 -40.58 48.66
CA GLU A 624 3.04 -39.82 47.59
C GLU A 624 4.56 -39.99 47.65
N ILE A 625 5.13 -39.93 48.85
CA ILE A 625 6.58 -40.10 49.08
C ILE A 625 6.98 -41.55 48.78
N VAL A 626 6.21 -42.53 49.28
CA VAL A 626 6.51 -43.95 49.05
C VAL A 626 6.40 -44.30 47.57
N VAL A 627 5.35 -43.84 46.87
CA VAL A 627 5.18 -44.06 45.43
C VAL A 627 6.31 -43.39 44.65
N ALA A 628 6.75 -42.19 45.02
CA ALA A 628 7.89 -41.53 44.38
C ALA A 628 9.20 -42.34 44.53
N ALA A 629 9.46 -42.92 45.71
CA ALA A 629 10.60 -43.79 45.93
C ALA A 629 10.49 -45.10 45.15
N VAL A 630 9.32 -45.75 45.25
CA VAL A 630 9.04 -47.04 44.63
C VAL A 630 9.10 -46.96 43.11
N SER A 631 8.64 -45.86 42.52
CA SER A 631 8.66 -45.61 41.07
C SER A 631 10.07 -45.54 40.47
N GLN A 632 11.10 -45.30 41.29
CA GLN A 632 12.50 -45.38 40.88
C GLN A 632 13.12 -46.76 41.15
N ASN A 633 12.87 -47.32 42.34
CA ASN A 633 13.34 -48.66 42.70
C ASN A 633 12.39 -49.30 43.72
N TRP A 634 11.59 -50.27 43.27
CA TRP A 634 10.60 -50.92 44.12
C TRP A 634 11.21 -51.67 45.32
N ARG A 635 12.48 -52.09 45.25
CA ARG A 635 13.15 -52.85 46.32
C ARG A 635 13.30 -52.05 47.61
N ILE A 636 13.15 -50.73 47.56
CA ILE A 636 13.13 -49.88 48.74
C ILE A 636 12.04 -50.31 49.75
N LEU A 637 10.96 -50.94 49.29
CA LEU A 637 9.92 -51.51 50.15
C LEU A 637 10.44 -52.65 51.06
N GLU A 638 11.56 -53.29 50.72
CA GLU A 638 12.20 -54.30 51.58
C GLU A 638 12.89 -53.67 52.80
N GLU A 639 13.19 -52.37 52.74
CA GLU A 639 13.76 -51.59 53.84
C GLU A 639 12.69 -50.84 54.67
N ALA A 640 11.41 -50.95 54.28
CA ALA A 640 10.30 -50.33 54.99
C ALA A 640 10.15 -50.91 56.41
N PRO A 641 9.70 -50.12 57.41
CA PRO A 641 9.45 -50.63 58.76
C PRO A 641 8.51 -51.85 58.75
N ASP A 642 8.85 -52.90 59.51
CA ASP A 642 8.15 -54.20 59.50
C ASP A 642 6.63 -54.09 59.66
N PHE A 643 6.17 -53.15 60.50
CA PHE A 643 4.76 -52.92 60.76
C PHE A 643 4.01 -52.23 59.60
N LEU A 644 4.71 -51.50 58.73
CA LEU A 644 4.16 -50.87 57.52
C LEU A 644 4.28 -51.76 56.29
N MET A 645 5.27 -52.64 56.22
CA MET A 645 5.55 -53.47 55.04
C MET A 645 4.30 -54.22 54.54
N ARG A 646 3.53 -54.86 55.45
CA ARG A 646 2.29 -55.56 55.09
C ARG A 646 1.22 -54.63 54.52
N ARG A 647 1.14 -53.41 55.05
CA ARG A 647 0.18 -52.41 54.59
C ARG A 647 0.59 -51.85 53.23
N LEU A 648 1.85 -51.51 53.01
CA LEU A 648 2.33 -50.98 51.72
C LEU A 648 2.09 -51.96 50.56
N TRP A 649 2.24 -53.27 50.78
CA TRP A 649 1.87 -54.31 49.81
C TRP A 649 0.36 -54.53 49.64
N SER A 650 -0.48 -53.83 50.41
CA SER A 650 -1.93 -53.77 50.23
C SER A 650 -2.43 -52.47 49.61
N GLU A 651 -1.56 -51.47 49.44
CA GLU A 651 -1.88 -50.21 48.78
C GLU A 651 -1.72 -50.36 47.26
N GLU A 652 -2.80 -50.12 46.51
CA GLU A 652 -2.83 -50.32 45.05
C GLU A 652 -1.77 -49.48 44.32
N GLU A 653 -1.62 -48.20 44.68
CA GLU A 653 -0.71 -47.27 44.01
C GLU A 653 0.76 -47.68 44.18
N VAL A 654 1.12 -48.16 45.37
CA VAL A 654 2.47 -48.65 45.69
C VAL A 654 2.78 -49.91 44.90
N VAL A 655 1.85 -50.88 44.90
CA VAL A 655 2.02 -52.13 44.15
C VAL A 655 2.04 -51.88 42.65
N ARG A 656 1.22 -50.95 42.15
CA ARG A 656 1.21 -50.53 40.74
C ARG A 656 2.56 -49.99 40.33
N ALA A 657 3.13 -49.04 41.09
CA ALA A 657 4.46 -48.49 40.81
C ALA A 657 5.54 -49.58 40.79
N ALA A 658 5.47 -50.57 41.68
CA ALA A 658 6.38 -51.71 41.68
C ALA A 658 6.22 -52.63 40.46
N VAL A 659 4.98 -52.92 40.07
CA VAL A 659 4.61 -53.75 38.92
C VAL A 659 5.06 -53.13 37.60
N GLU A 660 5.04 -51.80 37.48
CA GLU A 660 5.49 -51.10 36.28
C GLU A 660 6.97 -51.30 35.99
N GLN A 661 7.80 -51.51 37.01
CA GLN A 661 9.22 -51.87 36.84
C GLN A 661 9.41 -53.38 36.65
N GLU A 662 8.75 -54.18 37.49
CA GLU A 662 8.91 -55.63 37.46
C GLU A 662 7.54 -56.31 37.66
N PRO A 663 6.87 -56.73 36.57
CA PRO A 663 5.54 -57.35 36.64
C PRO A 663 5.45 -58.56 37.58
N SER A 664 6.56 -59.30 37.72
CA SER A 664 6.69 -60.49 38.59
C SER A 664 6.45 -60.20 40.07
N VAL A 665 6.60 -58.94 40.48
CA VAL A 665 6.51 -58.47 41.87
C VAL A 665 5.08 -58.50 42.40
N ILE A 666 4.06 -58.53 41.53
CA ILE A 666 2.65 -58.69 41.93
C ILE A 666 2.41 -59.91 42.84
N LYS A 667 3.28 -60.92 42.81
CA LYS A 667 3.27 -62.07 43.75
C LYS A 667 3.42 -61.68 45.23
N LYS A 668 4.02 -60.51 45.52
CA LYS A 668 4.16 -59.95 46.86
C LYS A 668 2.92 -59.15 47.30
N ALA A 669 2.03 -58.80 46.37
CA ALA A 669 0.82 -58.05 46.65
C ALA A 669 -0.15 -58.83 47.56
N ALA A 670 -0.90 -58.11 48.39
CA ALA A 670 -1.96 -58.70 49.20
C ALA A 670 -3.03 -59.37 48.32
N LYS A 671 -3.62 -60.46 48.82
CA LYS A 671 -4.65 -61.24 48.08
C LYS A 671 -5.78 -60.39 47.47
N PRO A 672 -6.32 -59.36 48.15
CA PRO A 672 -7.38 -58.52 47.56
C PRO A 672 -6.96 -57.83 46.26
N LEU A 673 -5.70 -57.41 46.13
CA LEU A 673 -5.19 -56.71 44.95
C LEU A 673 -5.13 -57.58 43.70
N TRP A 674 -5.15 -58.91 43.84
CA TRP A 674 -5.31 -59.81 42.69
C TRP A 674 -6.71 -59.75 42.09
N GLY A 675 -7.70 -59.21 42.81
CA GLY A 675 -9.03 -58.88 42.27
C GLY A 675 -9.09 -57.54 41.53
N GLU A 676 -8.07 -56.69 41.69
CA GLU A 676 -8.01 -55.38 41.02
C GLU A 676 -7.63 -55.55 39.54
N ARG A 677 -8.67 -55.64 38.70
CA ARG A 677 -8.55 -55.89 37.27
C ARG A 677 -7.49 -55.01 36.59
N SER A 678 -7.47 -53.71 36.90
CA SER A 678 -6.58 -52.73 36.26
C SER A 678 -5.10 -52.98 36.59
N LEU A 679 -4.80 -53.42 37.82
CA LEU A 679 -3.46 -53.73 38.28
C LEU A 679 -2.97 -55.06 37.68
N VAL A 680 -3.80 -56.10 37.73
CA VAL A 680 -3.43 -57.42 37.18
C VAL A 680 -3.29 -57.35 35.66
N LEU A 681 -4.14 -56.58 34.97
CA LEU A 681 -4.00 -56.38 33.52
C LEU A 681 -2.69 -55.67 33.19
N LYS A 682 -2.33 -54.62 33.95
CA LYS A 682 -1.06 -53.91 33.78
C LYS A 682 0.15 -54.84 33.97
N ALA A 683 0.11 -55.70 34.98
CA ALA A 683 1.12 -56.71 35.18
C ALA A 683 1.15 -57.71 34.00
N CYS A 684 -0.03 -58.16 33.54
CA CYS A 684 -0.17 -59.14 32.46
C CYS A 684 0.33 -58.60 31.13
N GLN A 685 0.20 -57.29 30.87
CA GLN A 685 0.75 -56.61 29.69
C GLN A 685 2.28 -56.59 29.68
N GLY A 686 2.93 -56.57 30.84
CA GLY A 686 4.39 -56.59 30.95
C GLY A 686 5.00 -58.00 30.97
N ASP A 687 4.30 -58.96 31.60
CA ASP A 687 4.69 -60.37 31.59
C ASP A 687 3.42 -61.23 31.76
N TRP A 688 2.98 -61.88 30.69
CA TRP A 688 1.79 -62.72 30.75
C TRP A 688 1.96 -63.97 31.62
N THR A 689 3.20 -64.42 31.91
CA THR A 689 3.45 -65.63 32.72
C THR A 689 3.06 -65.44 34.19
N ILE A 690 2.82 -64.21 34.64
CA ILE A 690 2.22 -63.96 35.96
C ILE A 690 0.87 -64.66 36.12
N MET A 691 0.16 -64.91 35.01
CA MET A 691 -1.13 -65.59 35.01
C MET A 691 -1.00 -67.02 35.53
N GLU A 692 0.17 -67.66 35.39
CA GLU A 692 0.45 -68.97 35.97
C GLU A 692 0.58 -68.94 37.51
N LYS A 693 0.91 -67.76 38.06
CA LYS A 693 1.06 -67.51 39.50
C LYS A 693 -0.22 -66.90 40.11
N CYS A 694 -1.19 -66.55 39.29
CA CYS A 694 -2.49 -66.01 39.71
C CYS A 694 -3.27 -67.05 40.52
N PRO A 695 -4.06 -66.66 41.54
CA PRO A 695 -4.99 -67.57 42.18
C PRO A 695 -5.92 -68.24 41.15
N LYS A 696 -6.01 -69.57 41.17
CA LYS A 696 -6.74 -70.37 40.16
C LYS A 696 -8.21 -69.96 39.94
N GLU A 697 -8.84 -69.42 40.97
CA GLU A 697 -10.22 -68.90 40.91
C GLU A 697 -10.32 -67.67 40.00
N LEU A 698 -9.33 -66.78 40.06
CA LEU A 698 -9.25 -65.54 39.28
C LEU A 698 -8.64 -65.78 37.89
N GLU A 699 -7.67 -66.69 37.78
CA GLU A 699 -7.06 -67.08 36.49
C GLU A 699 -8.15 -67.47 35.46
N ARG A 700 -9.15 -68.26 35.88
CA ARG A 700 -10.28 -68.66 35.03
C ARG A 700 -11.18 -67.51 34.61
N ILE A 701 -11.28 -66.47 35.43
CA ILE A 701 -12.08 -65.28 35.15
C ILE A 701 -11.33 -64.40 34.14
N TYR A 702 -10.03 -64.19 34.35
CA TYR A 702 -9.20 -63.37 33.47
C TYR A 702 -8.99 -63.97 32.08
N TRP A 703 -8.90 -65.29 31.92
CA TRP A 703 -8.87 -65.91 30.58
C TRP A 703 -10.22 -65.81 29.83
N LYS A 704 -11.30 -65.38 30.49
CA LYS A 704 -12.57 -64.98 29.87
C LYS A 704 -12.69 -63.47 29.67
N ASP A 705 -11.66 -62.71 30.04
CA ASP A 705 -11.58 -61.29 29.78
C ASP A 705 -10.70 -61.07 28.54
N LYS A 706 -11.29 -60.41 27.55
CA LYS A 706 -10.68 -60.21 26.24
C LYS A 706 -9.37 -59.42 26.32
N ASP A 707 -9.28 -58.46 27.23
CA ASP A 707 -8.09 -57.60 27.33
C ASP A 707 -6.87 -58.39 27.82
N PHE A 708 -7.08 -59.35 28.71
CA PHE A 708 -6.02 -60.24 29.21
C PHE A 708 -5.56 -61.22 28.13
N VAL A 709 -6.52 -61.78 27.36
CA VAL A 709 -6.23 -62.65 26.22
C VAL A 709 -5.37 -61.91 25.19
N VAL A 710 -5.77 -60.69 24.83
CA VAL A 710 -5.05 -59.84 23.87
C VAL A 710 -3.66 -59.46 24.41
N ALA A 711 -3.57 -59.03 25.68
CA ALA A 711 -2.31 -58.69 26.32
C ALA A 711 -1.32 -59.87 26.31
N ALA A 712 -1.79 -61.08 26.60
CA ALA A 712 -0.94 -62.27 26.56
C ALA A 712 -0.49 -62.64 25.14
N LEU A 713 -1.40 -62.61 24.17
CA LEU A 713 -1.11 -62.97 22.77
C LEU A 713 -0.21 -61.98 22.04
N SER A 714 -0.24 -60.71 22.44
CA SER A 714 0.69 -59.71 21.92
C SER A 714 2.14 -59.97 22.30
N GLN A 715 2.38 -60.68 23.40
CA GLN A 715 3.73 -61.01 23.90
C GLN A 715 4.22 -62.36 23.40
N SER A 716 3.38 -63.40 23.45
CA SER A 716 3.77 -64.72 22.97
C SER A 716 2.59 -65.53 22.47
N ILE A 717 2.81 -66.20 21.34
CA ILE A 717 1.87 -67.15 20.75
C ILE A 717 1.64 -68.38 21.65
N ASP A 718 2.54 -68.67 22.60
CA ASP A 718 2.37 -69.77 23.56
C ASP A 718 1.16 -69.57 24.48
N ALA A 719 0.75 -68.32 24.71
CA ALA A 719 -0.46 -68.00 25.46
C ALA A 719 -1.72 -68.64 24.84
N LEU A 720 -1.74 -68.90 23.52
CA LEU A 720 -2.85 -69.60 22.86
C LEU A 720 -3.19 -70.95 23.48
N LYS A 721 -2.22 -71.65 24.09
CA LYS A 721 -2.47 -72.93 24.78
C LYS A 721 -3.46 -72.80 25.95
N LYS A 722 -3.65 -71.59 26.47
CA LYS A 722 -4.52 -71.25 27.59
C LYS A 722 -5.79 -70.51 27.17
N VAL A 723 -5.80 -69.92 25.97
CA VAL A 723 -6.94 -69.15 25.44
C VAL A 723 -8.11 -70.09 25.14
N PRO A 724 -9.31 -69.84 25.71
CA PRO A 724 -10.49 -70.64 25.42
C PRO A 724 -10.82 -70.69 23.92
N GLU A 725 -11.30 -71.86 23.44
CA GLU A 725 -11.70 -72.06 22.04
C GLU A 725 -12.76 -71.05 21.55
N SER A 726 -13.55 -70.47 22.46
CA SER A 726 -14.53 -69.42 22.14
C SER A 726 -13.93 -68.17 21.50
N TYR A 727 -12.65 -67.87 21.71
CA TYR A 727 -11.98 -66.70 21.11
C TYR A 727 -11.36 -66.96 19.74
N TRP A 728 -11.39 -68.21 19.26
CA TRP A 728 -10.78 -68.58 17.99
C TRP A 728 -11.61 -68.12 16.78
N GLU A 729 -12.86 -67.70 17.05
CA GLU A 729 -13.77 -67.04 16.10
C GLU A 729 -13.80 -65.50 16.31
N ASP A 730 -13.16 -64.99 17.37
CA ASP A 730 -13.15 -63.55 17.67
C ASP A 730 -12.11 -62.84 16.79
N LYS A 731 -12.61 -62.04 15.83
CA LYS A 731 -11.79 -61.32 14.86
C LYS A 731 -10.77 -60.38 15.51
N GLU A 732 -11.08 -59.75 16.64
CA GLU A 732 -10.13 -58.81 17.28
C GLU A 732 -8.98 -59.56 17.96
N VAL A 733 -9.27 -60.69 18.62
CA VAL A 733 -8.23 -61.56 19.21
C VAL A 733 -7.35 -62.14 18.09
N MET A 734 -7.97 -62.60 17.01
CA MET A 734 -7.27 -63.20 15.88
C MET A 734 -6.42 -62.19 15.11
N ARG A 735 -6.84 -60.91 14.98
CA ARG A 735 -5.99 -59.84 14.43
C ARG A 735 -4.69 -59.67 15.20
N VAL A 736 -4.70 -59.85 16.52
CA VAL A 736 -3.49 -59.77 17.35
C VAL A 736 -2.64 -61.04 17.20
N ALA A 737 -3.25 -62.22 17.22
CA ALA A 737 -2.52 -63.48 17.07
C ALA A 737 -1.85 -63.61 15.70
N VAL A 738 -2.54 -63.19 14.63
CA VAL A 738 -2.06 -63.29 13.24
C VAL A 738 -0.88 -62.35 12.97
N LYS A 739 -0.77 -61.22 13.69
CA LYS A 739 0.43 -60.35 13.62
C LYS A 739 1.72 -61.10 14.00
N THR A 740 1.63 -62.05 14.93
CA THR A 740 2.78 -62.82 15.41
C THR A 740 3.05 -64.05 14.53
N ASP A 741 2.02 -64.83 14.18
CA ASP A 741 2.11 -65.95 13.25
C ASP A 741 0.76 -66.23 12.59
N TYR A 742 0.66 -65.95 11.28
CA TYR A 742 -0.60 -66.17 10.53
C TYR A 742 -1.05 -67.63 10.50
N LYS A 743 -0.16 -68.61 10.73
CA LYS A 743 -0.51 -70.04 10.71
C LYS A 743 -1.45 -70.43 11.84
N VAL A 744 -1.66 -69.54 12.82
CA VAL A 744 -2.70 -69.71 13.85
C VAL A 744 -4.08 -69.93 13.24
N ILE A 745 -4.37 -69.33 12.08
CA ILE A 745 -5.65 -69.48 11.37
C ILE A 745 -5.91 -70.96 11.07
N TYR A 746 -4.90 -71.72 10.63
CA TYR A 746 -5.04 -73.15 10.30
C TYR A 746 -5.27 -74.06 11.50
N LYS A 747 -5.09 -73.54 12.73
CA LYS A 747 -5.45 -74.28 13.94
C LYS A 747 -6.94 -74.14 14.26
N CYS A 748 -7.61 -73.11 13.75
CA CYS A 748 -9.04 -72.88 13.97
C CYS A 748 -9.90 -73.91 13.22
N SER A 749 -11.16 -74.04 13.60
CA SER A 749 -12.13 -74.88 12.88
C SER A 749 -12.28 -74.41 11.42
N ASN A 750 -12.63 -75.31 10.50
CA ASN A 750 -12.83 -74.94 9.08
C ASN A 750 -13.86 -73.81 8.90
N TRP A 751 -14.87 -73.75 9.79
CA TRP A 751 -15.85 -72.67 9.81
C TRP A 751 -15.22 -71.34 10.21
N ALA A 752 -14.47 -71.32 11.31
CA ALA A 752 -13.75 -70.14 11.77
C ALA A 752 -12.75 -69.64 10.72
N GLN A 753 -11.98 -70.54 10.10
CA GLN A 753 -11.04 -70.20 9.01
C GLN A 753 -11.73 -69.42 7.89
N LYS A 754 -12.89 -69.90 7.42
CA LYS A 754 -13.67 -69.20 6.38
C LYS A 754 -14.02 -67.79 6.82
N THR A 755 -14.55 -67.62 8.03
CA THR A 755 -14.94 -66.29 8.55
C THR A 755 -13.76 -65.33 8.81
N LEU A 756 -12.57 -65.87 9.03
CA LEU A 756 -11.33 -65.10 9.26
C LEU A 756 -10.70 -64.65 7.94
N TRP A 757 -10.78 -65.48 6.90
CA TRP A 757 -10.36 -65.12 5.54
C TRP A 757 -11.27 -64.08 4.87
N GLU A 758 -12.44 -63.82 5.44
CA GLU A 758 -13.33 -62.70 5.11
C GLU A 758 -12.95 -61.39 5.85
N ASP A 759 -12.02 -61.40 6.82
CA ASP A 759 -11.60 -60.19 7.55
C ASP A 759 -10.37 -59.54 6.93
N ARG A 760 -10.55 -58.32 6.41
CA ARG A 760 -9.53 -57.54 5.72
C ARG A 760 -8.22 -57.42 6.49
N GLU A 761 -8.28 -57.08 7.79
CA GLU A 761 -7.08 -56.82 8.58
C GLU A 761 -6.32 -58.11 8.84
N ILE A 762 -7.02 -59.22 9.08
CA ILE A 762 -6.40 -60.54 9.20
C ILE A 762 -5.70 -60.94 7.90
N VAL A 763 -6.38 -60.78 6.77
CA VAL A 763 -5.82 -61.05 5.44
C VAL A 763 -4.58 -60.20 5.20
N LEU A 764 -4.63 -58.89 5.48
CA LEU A 764 -3.51 -57.97 5.29
C LEU A 764 -2.25 -58.39 6.08
N HIS A 765 -2.41 -58.70 7.37
CA HIS A 765 -1.28 -59.15 8.20
C HIS A 765 -0.75 -60.53 7.79
N ALA A 766 -1.61 -61.42 7.27
CA ALA A 766 -1.21 -62.71 6.75
C ALA A 766 -0.41 -62.59 5.44
N VAL A 767 -0.88 -61.76 4.48
CA VAL A 767 -0.18 -61.57 3.19
C VAL A 767 1.15 -60.83 3.33
N GLN A 768 1.28 -59.95 4.32
CA GLN A 768 2.55 -59.31 4.67
C GLN A 768 3.61 -60.33 5.12
N GLN A 769 3.19 -61.44 5.74
CA GLN A 769 4.10 -62.53 6.12
C GLN A 769 4.33 -63.51 4.96
N ASN A 770 3.30 -63.82 4.17
CA ASN A 770 3.38 -64.69 3.00
C ASN A 770 2.33 -64.31 1.93
N GLY A 771 2.78 -63.70 0.83
CA GLY A 771 1.89 -63.17 -0.22
C GLY A 771 1.06 -64.23 -0.95
N LEU A 772 1.51 -65.50 -0.96
CA LEU A 772 0.76 -66.60 -1.58
C LEU A 772 -0.55 -66.92 -0.84
N VAL A 773 -0.69 -66.50 0.42
CA VAL A 773 -1.87 -66.76 1.24
C VAL A 773 -3.10 -66.00 0.71
N LEU A 774 -2.93 -64.98 -0.14
CA LEU A 774 -4.05 -64.29 -0.79
C LEU A 774 -4.95 -65.24 -1.60
N THR A 775 -4.43 -66.39 -2.07
CA THR A 775 -5.26 -67.39 -2.78
C THR A 775 -6.24 -68.14 -1.87
N GLU A 776 -6.02 -68.10 -0.55
CA GLU A 776 -6.90 -68.68 0.46
C GLU A 776 -7.91 -67.66 1.01
N ALA A 777 -7.68 -66.37 0.77
CA ALA A 777 -8.56 -65.28 1.17
C ALA A 777 -9.78 -65.16 0.24
N ASP A 778 -10.80 -64.42 0.67
CA ASP A 778 -11.95 -64.11 -0.19
C ASP A 778 -11.49 -63.42 -1.49
N GLU A 779 -12.08 -63.80 -2.63
CA GLU A 779 -11.72 -63.29 -3.96
C GLU A 779 -11.89 -61.76 -4.06
N ASP A 780 -12.78 -61.18 -3.26
CA ASP A 780 -13.01 -59.73 -3.19
C ASP A 780 -11.75 -58.95 -2.79
N PHE A 781 -10.84 -59.54 -2.00
CA PHE A 781 -9.60 -58.88 -1.55
C PHE A 781 -8.56 -58.71 -2.66
N ILE A 782 -8.74 -59.36 -3.80
CA ILE A 782 -7.94 -59.07 -5.00
C ILE A 782 -8.23 -57.66 -5.52
N TYR A 783 -9.42 -57.12 -5.25
CA TYR A 783 -9.77 -55.75 -5.62
C TYR A 783 -9.38 -54.72 -4.55
N ASP A 784 -8.95 -55.17 -3.36
CA ASP A 784 -8.40 -54.29 -2.33
C ASP A 784 -6.93 -53.97 -2.67
N VAL A 785 -6.71 -52.72 -3.09
CA VAL A 785 -5.41 -52.26 -3.58
C VAL A 785 -4.32 -52.43 -2.53
N GLU A 786 -4.60 -52.18 -1.24
CA GLU A 786 -3.58 -52.26 -0.20
C GLU A 786 -3.21 -53.72 0.12
N VAL A 787 -4.20 -54.60 0.18
CA VAL A 787 -3.99 -56.04 0.41
C VAL A 787 -3.24 -56.67 -0.77
N LEU A 788 -3.68 -56.39 -1.99
CA LEU A 788 -3.04 -56.88 -3.20
C LEU A 788 -1.60 -56.34 -3.31
N GLN A 789 -1.39 -55.05 -3.04
CA GLN A 789 -0.05 -54.45 -3.07
C GLN A 789 0.86 -55.10 -2.02
N ALA A 790 0.38 -55.31 -0.79
CA ALA A 790 1.16 -55.97 0.26
C ALA A 790 1.54 -57.41 -0.13
N ALA A 791 0.61 -58.16 -0.73
CA ALA A 791 0.86 -59.52 -1.20
C ALA A 791 1.88 -59.57 -2.34
N VAL A 792 1.74 -58.68 -3.34
CA VAL A 792 2.65 -58.57 -4.50
C VAL A 792 4.05 -58.11 -4.06
N LYS A 793 4.13 -57.20 -3.10
CA LYS A 793 5.41 -56.73 -2.54
C LYS A 793 6.15 -57.84 -1.81
N GLN A 794 5.44 -58.71 -1.09
CA GLN A 794 6.04 -59.85 -0.39
C GLN A 794 6.51 -60.92 -1.39
N ASN A 795 5.66 -61.29 -2.38
CA ASN A 795 6.02 -62.25 -3.41
C ASN A 795 5.28 -61.97 -4.72
N TRP A 796 5.94 -61.31 -5.67
CA TRP A 796 5.35 -60.93 -6.96
C TRP A 796 4.95 -62.12 -7.84
N THR A 797 5.54 -63.32 -7.64
CA THR A 797 5.22 -64.53 -8.42
C THR A 797 3.78 -65.03 -8.17
N LEU A 798 3.14 -64.56 -7.10
CA LEU A 798 1.69 -64.64 -6.89
C LEU A 798 0.89 -64.26 -8.15
N LEU A 799 1.35 -63.22 -8.88
CA LEU A 799 0.69 -62.75 -10.08
C LEU A 799 0.57 -63.83 -11.15
N ASP A 800 1.48 -64.82 -11.21
CA ASP A 800 1.39 -65.94 -12.14
C ASP A 800 0.33 -66.98 -11.73
N ASN A 801 -0.04 -67.04 -10.45
CA ASN A 801 -1.05 -67.95 -9.92
C ASN A 801 -2.48 -67.35 -9.93
N LEU A 802 -2.62 -66.04 -10.16
CA LEU A 802 -3.92 -65.39 -10.28
C LEU A 802 -4.67 -65.79 -11.56
N SER A 803 -6.00 -65.73 -11.52
CA SER A 803 -6.86 -65.92 -12.70
C SER A 803 -6.54 -64.89 -13.79
N LYS A 804 -6.89 -65.18 -15.06
CA LYS A 804 -6.60 -64.26 -16.18
C LYS A 804 -7.20 -62.86 -15.98
N VAL A 805 -8.38 -62.78 -15.37
CA VAL A 805 -9.07 -61.52 -15.08
C VAL A 805 -8.33 -60.75 -13.98
N HIS A 806 -7.97 -61.44 -12.89
CA HIS A 806 -7.29 -60.85 -11.74
C HIS A 806 -5.86 -60.40 -12.06
N LYS A 807 -5.15 -61.13 -12.92
CA LYS A 807 -3.87 -60.70 -13.52
C LYS A 807 -3.99 -59.36 -14.22
N GLN A 808 -5.03 -59.19 -15.03
CA GLN A 808 -5.24 -57.96 -15.80
C GLN A 808 -5.58 -56.79 -14.89
N VAL A 809 -6.31 -57.02 -13.79
CA VAL A 809 -6.59 -56.00 -12.77
C VAL A 809 -5.28 -55.54 -12.10
N ALA A 810 -4.47 -56.48 -11.62
CA ALA A 810 -3.21 -56.18 -10.93
C ALA A 810 -2.19 -55.43 -11.81
N TRP A 811 -2.08 -55.76 -13.10
CA TRP A 811 -1.18 -55.08 -14.04
C TRP A 811 -1.71 -53.73 -14.58
N ASN A 812 -3.01 -53.48 -14.47
CA ASN A 812 -3.62 -52.20 -14.85
C ASN A 812 -3.65 -51.19 -13.69
N ASP A 813 -3.61 -51.67 -12.45
CA ASP A 813 -3.50 -50.82 -11.27
C ASP A 813 -2.10 -50.20 -11.19
N GLU A 814 -2.04 -48.88 -11.01
CA GLU A 814 -0.79 -48.13 -11.05
C GLU A 814 0.15 -48.51 -9.90
N THR A 815 -0.40 -48.65 -8.69
CA THR A 815 0.35 -48.94 -7.47
C THR A 815 0.85 -50.38 -7.43
N CYS A 816 0.02 -51.35 -7.81
CA CYS A 816 0.39 -52.76 -7.85
C CYS A 816 1.42 -53.04 -8.95
N ALA A 817 1.23 -52.49 -10.15
CA ALA A 817 2.19 -52.64 -11.24
C ALA A 817 3.53 -51.95 -10.93
N ARG A 818 3.50 -50.78 -10.28
CA ARG A 818 4.71 -50.09 -9.77
C ARG A 818 5.44 -50.96 -8.74
N SER A 819 4.78 -51.45 -7.70
CA SER A 819 5.43 -52.29 -6.68
C SER A 819 5.93 -53.63 -7.24
N ALA A 820 5.23 -54.25 -8.19
CA ALA A 820 5.70 -55.47 -8.86
C ALA A 820 6.99 -55.24 -9.67
N ILE A 821 7.14 -54.08 -10.30
CA ILE A 821 8.25 -53.78 -11.23
C ILE A 821 9.43 -53.09 -10.54
N ILE A 822 9.14 -52.10 -9.70
CA ILE A 822 10.14 -51.24 -9.06
C ILE A 822 10.61 -51.86 -7.74
N ASP A 823 9.70 -52.19 -6.82
CA ASP A 823 10.06 -52.77 -5.52
C ASP A 823 10.52 -54.23 -5.69
N GLY A 824 9.85 -54.98 -6.56
CA GLY A 824 10.27 -56.30 -7.03
C GLY A 824 11.41 -56.24 -8.06
N SER A 825 12.40 -55.34 -7.88
CA SER A 825 13.46 -54.95 -8.83
C SER A 825 14.18 -56.06 -9.62
N THR A 826 14.06 -57.32 -9.20
CA THR A 826 14.50 -58.51 -9.96
C THR A 826 13.59 -58.84 -11.16
N ALA A 827 12.32 -58.41 -11.18
CA ALA A 827 11.32 -58.82 -12.17
C ALA A 827 11.61 -58.30 -13.58
N VAL A 828 11.93 -57.01 -13.74
CA VAL A 828 12.28 -56.41 -15.06
C VAL A 828 13.77 -56.50 -15.40
N VAL A 829 14.63 -56.66 -14.39
CA VAL A 829 16.06 -56.93 -14.61
C VAL A 829 16.27 -58.37 -15.11
N ALA A 830 15.51 -59.34 -14.59
CA ALA A 830 15.56 -60.73 -15.06
C ALA A 830 14.82 -60.93 -16.39
N ASP A 831 13.65 -60.30 -16.57
CA ASP A 831 12.87 -60.38 -17.81
C ASP A 831 12.21 -59.03 -18.16
N PRO A 832 12.81 -58.24 -19.07
CA PRO A 832 12.26 -56.97 -19.54
C PRO A 832 10.87 -57.08 -20.17
N SER A 833 10.42 -58.27 -20.60
CA SER A 833 9.09 -58.49 -21.17
C SER A 833 7.96 -58.31 -20.13
N ASN A 834 8.27 -58.33 -18.84
CA ASN A 834 7.30 -58.02 -17.79
C ASN A 834 6.77 -56.58 -17.90
N PHE A 835 7.58 -55.64 -18.39
CA PHE A 835 7.10 -54.28 -18.67
C PHE A 835 6.02 -54.27 -19.77
N ALA A 836 6.03 -55.24 -20.70
CA ALA A 836 4.98 -55.38 -21.71
C ALA A 836 3.61 -55.72 -21.12
N LYS A 837 3.54 -56.30 -19.91
CA LYS A 837 2.28 -56.65 -19.24
C LYS A 837 1.59 -55.43 -18.60
N VAL A 838 2.32 -54.33 -18.36
CA VAL A 838 1.79 -53.11 -17.71
C VAL A 838 0.70 -52.46 -18.56
N GLY A 839 -0.33 -51.96 -17.89
CA GLY A 839 -1.43 -51.22 -18.51
C GLY A 839 -0.99 -49.97 -19.29
N PRO A 840 -1.71 -49.56 -20.34
CA PRO A 840 -1.32 -48.47 -21.24
C PRO A 840 -1.27 -47.09 -20.57
N LYS A 841 -2.09 -46.85 -19.53
CA LYS A 841 -2.11 -45.60 -18.77
C LYS A 841 -0.76 -45.35 -18.11
N LEU A 842 -0.26 -46.35 -17.38
CA LEU A 842 1.00 -46.25 -16.65
C LEU A 842 2.21 -46.25 -17.60
N LYS A 843 2.16 -47.02 -18.70
CA LYS A 843 3.17 -46.94 -19.77
C LYS A 843 3.26 -45.58 -20.46
N SER A 844 2.23 -44.76 -20.38
CA SER A 844 2.22 -43.41 -20.94
C SER A 844 2.73 -42.36 -19.95
N ASN A 845 2.95 -42.72 -18.69
CA ASN A 845 3.50 -41.83 -17.65
C ASN A 845 5.03 -41.76 -17.80
N LYS A 846 5.54 -40.60 -18.23
CA LYS A 846 6.96 -40.36 -18.49
C LYS A 846 7.84 -40.66 -17.28
N ASP A 847 7.44 -40.24 -16.08
CA ASP A 847 8.27 -40.41 -14.86
C ASP A 847 8.40 -41.87 -14.47
N PHE A 848 7.31 -42.63 -14.56
CA PHE A 848 7.33 -44.07 -14.33
C PHE A 848 8.22 -44.77 -15.37
N VAL A 849 8.08 -44.41 -16.65
CA VAL A 849 8.91 -45.02 -17.70
C VAL A 849 10.38 -44.70 -17.49
N ILE A 850 10.74 -43.47 -17.11
CA ILE A 850 12.11 -43.09 -16.74
C ILE A 850 12.65 -43.99 -15.61
N GLU A 851 11.86 -44.21 -14.56
CA GLU A 851 12.24 -45.05 -13.41
C GLU A 851 12.49 -46.50 -13.84
N VAL A 852 11.61 -47.09 -14.65
CA VAL A 852 11.74 -48.48 -15.15
C VAL A 852 12.91 -48.63 -16.12
N VAL A 853 13.07 -47.73 -17.09
CA VAL A 853 14.19 -47.82 -18.05
C VAL A 853 15.54 -47.54 -17.40
N SER A 854 15.57 -46.78 -16.30
CA SER A 854 16.78 -46.59 -15.49
C SER A 854 17.23 -47.88 -14.79
N LEU A 855 16.27 -48.74 -14.39
CA LEU A 855 16.56 -50.07 -13.85
C LEU A 855 17.07 -51.01 -14.95
N ALA A 856 16.35 -51.10 -16.08
CA ALA A 856 16.76 -51.91 -17.22
C ALA A 856 16.46 -51.21 -18.57
N GLY A 857 17.50 -50.70 -19.24
CA GLY A 857 17.35 -49.89 -20.46
C GLY A 857 16.70 -50.62 -21.64
N LYS A 858 16.75 -51.97 -21.69
CA LYS A 858 15.99 -52.77 -22.67
C LYS A 858 14.47 -52.58 -22.58
N CYS A 859 13.93 -52.14 -21.44
CA CYS A 859 12.49 -51.85 -21.31
C CYS A 859 12.01 -50.75 -22.27
N LEU A 860 12.92 -49.92 -22.80
CA LEU A 860 12.60 -48.91 -23.82
C LEU A 860 11.94 -49.53 -25.07
N GLU A 861 12.24 -50.79 -25.39
CA GLU A 861 11.61 -51.54 -26.50
C GLU A 861 10.08 -51.58 -26.40
N PHE A 862 9.55 -51.76 -25.19
CA PHE A 862 8.10 -51.88 -24.93
C PHE A 862 7.44 -50.55 -24.56
N ALA A 863 8.20 -49.44 -24.54
CA ALA A 863 7.66 -48.11 -24.30
C ALA A 863 6.84 -47.62 -25.51
N PRO A 864 5.85 -46.73 -25.31
CA PRO A 864 5.15 -46.09 -26.42
C PRO A 864 6.10 -45.29 -27.33
N GLU A 865 5.83 -45.28 -28.64
CA GLU A 865 6.66 -44.57 -29.64
C GLU A 865 6.91 -43.09 -29.29
N LYS A 866 5.91 -42.42 -28.71
CA LYS A 866 6.04 -41.03 -28.25
C LYS A 866 7.14 -40.85 -27.18
N LEU A 867 7.32 -41.83 -26.29
CA LEU A 867 8.34 -41.78 -25.24
C LEU A 867 9.69 -42.32 -25.73
N LYS A 868 9.72 -43.16 -26.76
CA LYS A 868 10.95 -43.53 -27.48
C LYS A 868 11.57 -42.37 -28.26
N ASP A 869 10.78 -41.34 -28.57
CA ASP A 869 11.22 -40.07 -29.13
C ASP A 869 11.41 -38.96 -28.08
N ASP A 870 11.24 -39.26 -26.79
CA ASP A 870 11.47 -38.30 -25.70
C ASP A 870 12.93 -38.34 -25.23
N GLU A 871 13.56 -37.16 -25.21
CA GLU A 871 14.98 -37.03 -24.93
C GLU A 871 15.37 -37.49 -23.53
N ASP A 872 14.55 -37.18 -22.51
CA ASP A 872 14.87 -37.50 -21.12
C ASP A 872 14.71 -39.00 -20.85
N VAL A 873 13.68 -39.62 -21.45
CA VAL A 873 13.42 -41.06 -21.35
C VAL A 873 14.56 -41.86 -21.97
N VAL A 874 14.98 -41.48 -23.18
CA VAL A 874 16.07 -42.16 -23.90
C VAL A 874 17.40 -41.96 -23.18
N ARG A 875 17.66 -40.75 -22.66
CA ARG A 875 18.85 -40.45 -21.86
C ARG A 875 18.93 -41.33 -20.60
N ALA A 876 17.82 -41.47 -19.87
CA ALA A 876 17.73 -42.34 -18.70
C ALA A 876 17.96 -43.82 -19.05
N ALA A 877 17.38 -44.30 -20.16
CA ALA A 877 17.57 -45.66 -20.65
C ALA A 877 19.04 -45.96 -21.01
N ILE A 878 19.72 -45.01 -21.67
CA ILE A 878 21.14 -45.08 -22.02
C ILE A 878 22.03 -45.17 -20.78
N GLN A 879 21.69 -44.42 -19.72
CA GLN A 879 22.43 -44.37 -18.47
C GLN A 879 22.08 -45.51 -17.49
N SER A 880 21.16 -46.40 -17.88
CA SER A 880 20.73 -47.53 -17.05
C SER A 880 21.88 -48.50 -16.71
N LYS A 881 21.81 -49.09 -15.52
CA LYS A 881 22.87 -49.99 -15.04
C LYS A 881 22.97 -51.30 -15.83
N ALA A 882 21.86 -51.83 -16.32
CA ALA A 882 21.78 -53.18 -16.91
C ALA A 882 21.97 -53.23 -18.45
N SER A 883 21.76 -52.13 -19.18
CA SER A 883 21.78 -52.13 -20.66
C SER A 883 22.66 -51.03 -21.27
N LYS A 884 23.38 -50.27 -20.43
CA LYS A 884 24.39 -49.22 -20.71
C LYS A 884 24.66 -48.96 -22.19
N GLY A 885 24.32 -47.76 -22.67
CA GLY A 885 24.61 -47.29 -24.03
C GLY A 885 23.80 -47.95 -25.15
N LEU A 886 23.63 -49.28 -25.14
CA LEU A 886 22.96 -50.07 -26.19
C LEU A 886 21.45 -49.83 -26.26
N ALA A 887 20.84 -49.28 -25.20
CA ALA A 887 19.43 -48.91 -25.18
C ALA A 887 19.07 -47.91 -26.31
N ILE A 888 20.05 -47.15 -26.83
CA ILE A 888 19.84 -46.22 -27.96
C ILE A 888 19.26 -46.90 -29.20
N GLN A 889 19.44 -48.21 -29.39
CA GLN A 889 18.87 -48.96 -30.52
C GLN A 889 17.34 -48.91 -30.58
N PHE A 890 16.69 -48.71 -29.43
CA PHE A 890 15.22 -48.66 -29.32
C PHE A 890 14.69 -47.21 -29.35
N ALA A 891 15.57 -46.22 -29.45
CA ALA A 891 15.17 -44.82 -29.59
C ALA A 891 14.70 -44.51 -31.02
N SER A 892 13.93 -43.43 -31.16
CA SER A 892 13.49 -42.92 -32.46
C SER A 892 14.67 -42.62 -33.40
N GLU A 893 14.45 -42.67 -34.71
CA GLU A 893 15.47 -42.30 -35.71
C GLU A 893 16.02 -40.89 -35.47
N ARG A 894 15.13 -39.96 -35.11
CA ARG A 894 15.48 -38.57 -34.79
C ARG A 894 16.48 -38.48 -33.63
N LEU A 895 16.27 -39.23 -32.54
CA LEU A 895 17.17 -39.23 -31.38
C LEU A 895 18.42 -40.07 -31.60
N ARG A 896 18.37 -41.10 -32.47
CA ARG A 896 19.57 -41.81 -32.93
C ARG A 896 20.46 -40.93 -33.80
N ALA A 897 19.89 -39.93 -34.48
CA ALA A 897 20.60 -38.88 -35.21
C ALA A 897 20.92 -37.64 -34.37
N ASP A 898 20.56 -37.62 -33.08
CA ASP A 898 20.93 -36.53 -32.18
C ASP A 898 22.37 -36.71 -31.68
N PHE A 899 23.20 -35.71 -31.95
CA PHE A 899 24.63 -35.76 -31.63
C PHE A 899 24.90 -35.94 -30.12
N GLN A 900 24.09 -35.32 -29.25
CA GLN A 900 24.31 -35.39 -27.80
C GLN A 900 23.92 -36.76 -27.24
N MET A 901 22.80 -37.32 -27.70
CA MET A 901 22.36 -38.67 -27.34
C MET A 901 23.35 -39.73 -27.84
N ALA A 902 23.79 -39.59 -29.09
CA ALA A 902 24.79 -40.45 -29.69
C ALA A 902 26.12 -40.43 -28.92
N GLN A 903 26.60 -39.24 -28.55
CA GLN A 903 27.82 -39.08 -27.76
C GLN A 903 27.68 -39.75 -26.38
N LEU A 904 26.55 -39.54 -25.71
CA LEU A 904 26.30 -40.12 -24.39
C LEU A 904 26.23 -41.65 -24.44
N ALA A 905 25.55 -42.21 -25.45
CA ALA A 905 25.43 -43.65 -25.63
C ALA A 905 26.79 -44.31 -25.90
N VAL A 906 27.59 -43.73 -26.81
CA VAL A 906 28.94 -44.24 -27.15
C VAL A 906 29.91 -44.10 -25.98
N GLN A 907 29.78 -43.05 -25.16
CA GLN A 907 30.58 -42.91 -23.93
C GLN A 907 30.27 -44.01 -22.89
N GLN A 908 29.02 -44.46 -22.81
CA GLN A 908 28.60 -45.49 -21.84
C GLN A 908 28.91 -46.91 -22.34
N ASP A 909 28.68 -47.18 -23.63
CA ASP A 909 29.07 -48.41 -24.30
C ASP A 909 29.52 -48.10 -25.74
N PRO A 910 30.81 -48.27 -26.07
CA PRO A 910 31.33 -48.02 -27.42
C PRO A 910 30.61 -48.81 -28.52
N GLY A 911 30.02 -49.97 -28.20
CA GLY A 911 29.21 -50.77 -29.12
C GLY A 911 27.92 -50.09 -29.56
N ALA A 912 27.49 -49.02 -28.88
CA ALA A 912 26.32 -48.23 -29.25
C ALA A 912 26.50 -47.47 -30.58
N ILE A 913 27.74 -47.28 -31.05
CA ILE A 913 28.04 -46.57 -32.31
C ILE A 913 27.35 -47.21 -33.53
N GLN A 914 27.12 -48.53 -33.49
CA GLN A 914 26.44 -49.28 -34.55
C GLN A 914 24.94 -49.00 -34.65
N PHE A 915 24.36 -48.33 -33.66
CA PHE A 915 22.93 -48.00 -33.60
C PHE A 915 22.64 -46.51 -33.80
N VAL A 916 23.65 -45.65 -33.64
CA VAL A 916 23.59 -44.20 -33.95
C VAL A 916 23.40 -43.98 -35.46
N ASP A 917 22.75 -42.92 -35.89
CA ASP A 917 22.53 -42.65 -37.32
C ASP A 917 23.85 -42.56 -38.13
N GLU A 918 23.82 -43.02 -39.39
CA GLU A 918 25.00 -43.08 -40.26
C GLU A 918 25.66 -41.70 -40.49
N SER A 919 24.85 -40.63 -40.54
CA SER A 919 25.33 -39.26 -40.72
C SER A 919 26.29 -38.78 -39.62
N LEU A 920 26.18 -39.36 -38.41
CA LEU A 920 27.06 -39.03 -37.27
C LEU A 920 28.25 -39.99 -37.13
N ARG A 921 28.26 -41.10 -37.87
CA ARG A 921 29.38 -42.06 -37.90
C ARG A 921 30.50 -41.62 -38.84
N GLN A 922 30.16 -40.87 -39.90
CA GLN A 922 31.10 -40.46 -40.93
C GLN A 922 31.65 -39.04 -40.67
N GLY A 923 32.87 -39.00 -40.16
CA GLY A 923 33.55 -37.80 -39.70
C GLY A 923 33.89 -37.96 -38.22
N HIS A 924 35.13 -37.68 -37.83
CA HIS A 924 35.68 -37.87 -36.48
C HIS A 924 35.02 -37.00 -35.37
N VAL A 925 33.68 -36.86 -35.36
CA VAL A 925 32.92 -35.90 -34.54
C VAL A 925 32.57 -36.49 -33.16
N LEU A 926 32.21 -37.78 -33.07
CA LEU A 926 31.93 -38.42 -31.77
C LEU A 926 33.20 -38.89 -31.04
N GLU A 927 34.36 -38.85 -31.70
CA GLU A 927 35.66 -39.23 -31.14
C GLU A 927 36.37 -38.11 -30.34
N LYS A 928 35.93 -36.84 -30.39
CA LYS A 928 36.64 -35.72 -29.72
C LYS A 928 35.69 -34.73 -29.03
N GLY A 929 35.84 -34.59 -27.70
CA GLY A 929 35.00 -33.74 -26.86
C GLY A 929 35.38 -32.23 -26.79
N LYS A 930 34.49 -31.48 -26.11
CA LYS A 930 34.60 -30.11 -25.52
C LYS A 930 34.27 -28.88 -26.42
N GLY A 931 33.15 -28.19 -26.16
CA GLY A 931 32.97 -26.77 -26.55
C GLY A 931 31.53 -26.22 -26.66
N ARG A 932 31.23 -25.15 -25.91
CA ARG A 932 29.96 -24.38 -25.68
C ARG A 932 29.16 -23.90 -26.93
N GLY A 933 27.82 -23.85 -26.84
CA GLY A 933 26.90 -23.43 -27.91
C GLY A 933 26.03 -22.18 -27.65
N LYS A 934 25.41 -21.66 -28.71
CA LYS A 934 24.23 -20.77 -28.73
C LYS A 934 23.34 -21.12 -29.93
N GLY A 935 22.03 -21.26 -29.73
CA GLY A 935 21.07 -21.83 -30.69
C GLY A 935 20.06 -20.84 -31.32
N TYR A 936 19.37 -21.31 -32.36
CA TYR A 936 18.22 -20.70 -33.04
C TYR A 936 17.07 -21.73 -33.18
N LYS A 937 15.79 -21.32 -33.06
CA LYS A 937 14.59 -22.19 -33.20
C LYS A 937 13.86 -22.02 -34.56
N ASN A 938 13.12 -23.09 -34.93
CA ASN A 938 12.67 -23.50 -36.27
C ASN A 938 11.41 -22.83 -36.86
N ARG A 939 11.24 -22.99 -38.18
CA ARG A 939 10.36 -22.25 -39.13
C ARG A 939 8.90 -22.73 -39.26
N GLU A 940 8.51 -23.85 -38.64
CA GLU A 940 7.25 -24.54 -38.98
C GLU A 940 6.01 -24.09 -38.20
N GLU A 941 6.19 -23.23 -37.18
CA GLU A 941 5.08 -22.70 -36.36
C GLU A 941 4.53 -21.35 -36.85
N GLN A 942 5.02 -20.83 -37.99
CA GLN A 942 4.57 -19.53 -38.51
C GLN A 942 3.31 -19.62 -39.38
N GLN A 943 2.26 -18.92 -38.95
CA GLN A 943 0.99 -18.77 -39.66
C GLN A 943 1.11 -17.69 -40.76
N CYS A 944 0.65 -17.98 -41.97
CA CYS A 944 0.55 -17.01 -43.06
C CYS A 944 -0.37 -15.87 -42.63
N PHE A 945 0.10 -14.64 -42.69
CA PHE A 945 -0.66 -13.51 -42.15
C PHE A 945 -1.75 -12.99 -43.08
N ASN A 946 -1.81 -13.46 -44.33
CA ASN A 946 -2.81 -13.02 -45.28
C ASN A 946 -4.10 -13.84 -45.14
N CYS A 947 -4.01 -15.17 -45.28
CA CYS A 947 -5.17 -16.08 -45.17
C CYS A 947 -5.27 -16.82 -43.82
N LYS A 948 -4.33 -16.60 -42.89
CA LYS A 948 -4.25 -17.26 -41.57
C LYS A 948 -4.07 -18.79 -41.60
N GLN A 949 -3.61 -19.37 -42.70
CA GLN A 949 -3.22 -20.79 -42.76
C GLN A 949 -1.73 -21.02 -42.49
N TYR A 950 -1.36 -22.17 -41.93
CA TYR A 950 0.03 -22.54 -41.66
C TYR A 950 0.72 -23.15 -42.88
N GLY A 951 2.06 -23.20 -42.90
CA GLY A 951 2.83 -23.95 -43.90
C GLY A 951 3.34 -23.16 -45.11
N HIS A 952 3.07 -21.86 -45.20
CA HIS A 952 3.66 -20.98 -46.23
C HIS A 952 3.81 -19.54 -45.72
N ARG A 953 4.64 -18.72 -46.38
CA ARG A 953 4.79 -17.31 -46.03
C ARG A 953 3.72 -16.47 -46.73
N SER A 954 3.35 -15.33 -46.14
CA SER A 954 2.35 -14.40 -46.71
C SER A 954 2.66 -13.87 -48.12
N ARG A 955 3.92 -13.99 -48.59
CA ARG A 955 4.31 -13.63 -49.96
C ARG A 955 3.84 -14.64 -51.01
N ASP A 956 3.68 -15.89 -50.60
CA ASP A 956 3.40 -17.00 -51.50
C ASP A 956 1.91 -17.42 -51.42
N CYS A 957 1.06 -16.53 -50.89
CA CYS A 957 -0.37 -16.75 -50.68
C CYS A 957 -1.16 -16.40 -51.96
N PRO A 958 -2.06 -17.28 -52.45
CA PRO A 958 -2.80 -17.07 -53.70
C PRO A 958 -3.94 -16.04 -53.60
N GLU A 959 -4.36 -15.66 -52.38
CA GLU A 959 -5.33 -14.57 -52.17
C GLU A 959 -4.62 -13.21 -52.16
N PRO A 960 -5.17 -12.17 -52.82
CA PRO A 960 -4.55 -10.86 -52.84
C PRO A 960 -4.47 -10.26 -51.42
N PRO A 961 -3.42 -9.49 -51.10
CA PRO A 961 -3.27 -8.91 -49.77
C PRO A 961 -4.39 -7.91 -49.45
N ASP A 962 -4.95 -8.00 -48.25
CA ASP A 962 -5.79 -6.94 -47.71
C ASP A 962 -4.94 -5.66 -47.58
N GLU A 963 -5.15 -4.71 -48.50
CA GLU A 963 -4.32 -3.50 -48.62
C GLU A 963 -4.33 -2.67 -47.33
N GLU A 964 -5.39 -2.77 -46.53
CA GLU A 964 -5.52 -2.05 -45.28
C GLU A 964 -4.60 -2.66 -44.20
N LEU A 965 -4.55 -3.99 -44.12
CA LEU A 965 -3.69 -4.73 -43.18
C LEU A 965 -2.19 -4.61 -43.53
N VAL A 966 -1.86 -4.49 -44.82
CA VAL A 966 -0.47 -4.28 -45.29
C VAL A 966 0.02 -2.86 -44.96
N ARG A 967 -0.84 -1.84 -45.08
CA ARG A 967 -0.49 -0.46 -44.70
C ARG A 967 -0.26 -0.33 -43.19
N GLU A 968 -1.11 -0.95 -42.37
CA GLU A 968 -0.92 -0.93 -40.91
C GLU A 968 0.40 -1.57 -40.47
N ARG A 969 0.84 -2.63 -41.16
CA ARG A 969 2.10 -3.31 -40.84
C ARG A 969 3.34 -2.56 -41.28
N LEU A 970 3.30 -1.88 -42.41
CA LEU A 970 4.40 -1.01 -42.84
C LEU A 970 4.55 0.18 -41.90
N ALA A 971 3.44 0.73 -41.39
CA ALA A 971 3.45 1.76 -40.36
C ALA A 971 4.04 1.24 -39.03
N ALA A 972 3.58 0.07 -38.55
CA ALA A 972 4.07 -0.50 -37.29
C ALA A 972 5.55 -0.93 -37.34
N ARG A 973 6.05 -1.33 -38.52
CA ARG A 973 7.46 -1.66 -38.72
C ARG A 973 8.34 -0.41 -38.82
N ALA A 974 7.87 0.65 -39.49
CA ALA A 974 8.56 1.93 -39.53
C ALA A 974 8.67 2.57 -38.12
N GLU A 975 7.66 2.36 -37.27
CA GLU A 975 7.66 2.87 -35.89
C GLU A 975 8.62 2.08 -34.98
N LYS A 976 8.67 0.74 -35.10
CA LYS A 976 9.67 -0.08 -34.40
C LYS A 976 11.11 0.15 -34.87
N GLU A 977 11.32 0.43 -36.16
CA GLU A 977 12.65 0.76 -36.69
C GLU A 977 13.09 2.19 -36.31
N ARG A 978 12.16 3.12 -36.03
CA ARG A 978 12.45 4.43 -35.41
C ARG A 978 12.80 4.32 -33.94
N GLU A 979 12.05 3.54 -33.16
CA GLU A 979 12.38 3.29 -31.74
C GLU A 979 13.74 2.61 -31.57
N ALA A 980 14.11 1.67 -32.45
CA ALA A 980 15.42 1.01 -32.41
C ALA A 980 16.57 1.92 -32.87
N ARG A 981 16.28 3.03 -33.58
CA ARG A 981 17.26 4.05 -34.00
C ARG A 981 17.26 5.28 -33.09
N GLY A 982 16.34 5.38 -32.14
CA GLY A 982 16.24 6.49 -31.20
C GLY A 982 15.82 7.82 -31.85
N GLU A 983 14.90 7.79 -32.83
CA GLU A 983 14.26 8.96 -33.46
C GLU A 983 12.84 9.21 -32.94
#